data_AF-A0AAW8Z9C1-F1
#
_entry.id   AF-A0AAW8Z9C1-F1
#
_cell.length_a   1.000
_cell.length_b   1.000
_cell.length_c   1.000
_cell.angle_alpha   90.00
_cell.angle_beta   90.00
_cell.angle_gamma   90.00
#
_symmetry.space_group_name_H-M   'P 1'
#
loop_
_entity.id
_entity.type
_entity.pdbx_description
1 polymer ?
#
loop_
_entity_poly.entity_id
_entity_poly.type
_entity_poly.pdbx_seq_one_letter_code
_entity_poly.pdbx_strand_id
1 'polypeptide(L)'
;MHITTPDIGVDKATVAEILVKVGDSIAVDDSIVLLESDKASVEVPSTSAGVVKSILVNQGDEVAEGAVLIELEAEDGTSQAVEPQLADAPQKTSENTPTSLSDQDIIAEVSSHQPAAASQNQTAAAGSAVTVEVKVPDIGVEKALVGEILVQVGDQIDVDQSIVVVESDKATVEVPSTVSGTVASIEIQVGDSVKEGMLILTVTTAEAAPAAKQSQTQAEQQPAAQAVPEAKAEPAAPASAAPAGDVEVKVPDLGVDKAAVAEILVQVGDTVEKDQSIIVVESDKATVEVPSTAAGVIKAIHVELGQNVSEGIALVTIEAEGQTAPAPQAAKAEVPAQKAAPAAPAEQASSAVPSTHTADKLTKEQNAANSKVYAGPAVRKLARELGVILADVKASGPHARVMKEDLVAYVKSRLTAPQTAPAAAAVAAAPSGLPKLPSFDAFGGVEEKALTRLQQVSIPQLSLNNYIPQVTQFDAADITELEAWRNELKGNFKKEGISLTIMAFIIKAVAYLLKEEREFAGHLSDDGKSVLLRNEIHMGIAVATPDGLTVPVLRNPDQKSIKQIAVELGELGQKARDKKLSPKDLQGANFTISSLGAIGGTAFTPLVNWPQVAILGISPATMQPVWNGEGFDPRLMLPLSLSYDHRVINGADAARFTNKLTKLLKDIRTLLI
;
A
#
# COMPACT_ATOMS: atom_id res chain seq x y z
N MET A 1 21.33 -44.35 -24.47
CA MET A 1 20.24 -43.35 -24.36
C MET A 1 20.77 -42.02 -24.88
N HIS A 2 19.91 -41.11 -25.33
CA HIS A 2 20.30 -39.79 -25.83
C HIS A 2 19.69 -38.72 -24.94
N ILE A 3 20.47 -37.72 -24.56
CA ILE A 3 19.99 -36.53 -23.84
C ILE A 3 19.92 -35.39 -24.83
N THR A 4 18.77 -34.73 -24.89
CA THR A 4 18.46 -33.65 -25.83
C THR A 4 18.32 -32.32 -25.12
N THR A 5 18.51 -31.22 -25.85
CA THR A 5 18.15 -29.87 -25.39
C THR A 5 16.66 -29.80 -24.99
N PRO A 6 16.33 -29.25 -23.79
CA PRO A 6 14.95 -29.01 -23.37
C PRO A 6 14.36 -27.74 -24.04
N ASP A 7 13.06 -27.51 -23.85
CA ASP A 7 12.40 -26.23 -24.17
C ASP A 7 12.99 -25.11 -23.30
N ILE A 8 13.77 -24.25 -23.96
CA ILE A 8 14.43 -23.06 -23.41
C ILE A 8 13.68 -21.76 -23.73
N GLY A 9 12.54 -21.83 -24.43
CA GLY A 9 11.73 -20.66 -24.82
C GLY A 9 12.33 -19.76 -25.91
N VAL A 10 13.37 -20.22 -26.62
CA VAL A 10 14.04 -19.54 -27.74
C VAL A 10 14.40 -20.55 -28.83
N ASP A 11 14.46 -20.12 -30.10
CA ASP A 11 14.70 -21.01 -31.25
C ASP A 11 16.10 -21.69 -31.23
N LYS A 12 17.06 -21.09 -30.51
CA LYS A 12 18.43 -21.59 -30.31
C LYS A 12 19.03 -21.08 -28.99
N ALA A 13 19.98 -21.83 -28.43
CA ALA A 13 20.95 -21.33 -27.46
C ALA A 13 22.36 -21.79 -27.81
N THR A 14 23.36 -21.15 -27.22
CA THR A 14 24.78 -21.50 -27.35
C THR A 14 25.21 -22.37 -26.18
N VAL A 15 26.05 -23.39 -26.42
CA VAL A 15 26.66 -24.18 -25.34
C VAL A 15 27.74 -23.34 -24.64
N ALA A 16 27.45 -22.87 -23.43
CA ALA A 16 28.34 -22.00 -22.67
C ALA A 16 29.40 -22.79 -21.89
N GLU A 17 29.05 -23.92 -21.28
CA GLU A 17 29.98 -24.83 -20.61
C GLU A 17 29.49 -26.29 -20.66
N ILE A 18 30.42 -27.24 -20.68
CA ILE A 18 30.15 -28.69 -20.66
C ILE A 18 30.75 -29.24 -19.36
N LEU A 19 29.89 -29.70 -18.45
CA LEU A 19 30.25 -29.99 -17.05
C LEU A 19 30.76 -31.43 -16.84
N VAL A 20 30.63 -32.30 -17.85
CA VAL A 20 30.95 -33.74 -17.79
C VAL A 20 31.95 -34.16 -18.86
N LYS A 21 32.63 -35.30 -18.65
CA LYS A 21 33.60 -35.87 -19.59
C LYS A 21 33.17 -37.26 -20.05
N VAL A 22 33.69 -37.68 -21.21
CA VAL A 22 33.51 -39.04 -21.72
C VAL A 22 34.14 -40.03 -20.74
N GLY A 23 33.34 -40.97 -20.24
CA GLY A 23 33.70 -41.93 -19.19
C GLY A 23 33.17 -41.60 -17.80
N ASP A 24 32.61 -40.40 -17.55
CA ASP A 24 32.00 -40.07 -16.26
C ASP A 24 30.65 -40.81 -16.08
N SER A 25 30.32 -41.16 -14.84
CA SER A 25 29.04 -41.73 -14.45
C SER A 25 28.13 -40.64 -13.90
N ILE A 26 26.90 -40.57 -14.41
CA ILE A 26 25.92 -39.52 -14.15
C ILE A 26 24.64 -40.17 -13.59
N ALA A 27 24.03 -39.57 -12.57
CA ALA A 27 22.74 -39.98 -12.02
C ALA A 27 21.56 -39.41 -12.83
N VAL A 28 20.35 -39.45 -12.27
CA VAL A 28 19.21 -38.67 -12.76
C VAL A 28 19.27 -37.30 -12.09
N ASP A 29 18.86 -36.26 -12.81
CA ASP A 29 18.84 -34.84 -12.42
C ASP A 29 20.22 -34.12 -12.25
N ASP A 30 21.35 -34.81 -12.40
CA ASP A 30 22.69 -34.18 -12.43
C ASP A 30 22.87 -33.22 -13.63
N SER A 31 23.43 -32.02 -13.42
CA SER A 31 23.67 -31.02 -14.47
C SER A 31 24.80 -31.41 -15.44
N ILE A 32 24.51 -31.41 -16.74
CA ILE A 32 25.41 -31.94 -17.78
C ILE A 32 26.03 -30.82 -18.64
N VAL A 33 25.22 -29.86 -19.07
CA VAL A 33 25.60 -28.77 -19.99
C VAL A 33 24.93 -27.48 -19.54
N LEU A 34 25.68 -26.38 -19.50
CA LEU A 34 25.14 -25.04 -19.36
C LEU A 34 24.91 -24.46 -20.76
N LEU A 35 23.66 -24.13 -21.08
CA LEU A 35 23.32 -23.37 -22.29
C LEU A 35 23.04 -21.91 -21.94
N GLU A 36 23.36 -21.01 -22.86
CA GLU A 36 23.11 -19.59 -22.73
C GLU A 36 22.29 -19.05 -23.91
N SER A 37 21.30 -18.24 -23.57
CA SER A 37 20.42 -17.54 -24.51
C SER A 37 20.38 -16.05 -24.17
N ASP A 38 19.86 -15.23 -25.09
CA ASP A 38 19.66 -13.79 -24.90
C ASP A 38 18.61 -13.43 -23.82
N LYS A 39 18.08 -14.43 -23.09
CA LYS A 39 17.05 -14.28 -22.03
C LYS A 39 17.39 -15.03 -20.73
N ALA A 40 18.18 -16.10 -20.78
CA ALA A 40 18.58 -16.90 -19.62
C ALA A 40 19.76 -17.83 -19.91
N SER A 41 20.60 -18.06 -18.91
CA SER A 41 21.44 -19.26 -18.81
C SER A 41 20.62 -20.39 -18.18
N VAL A 42 20.71 -21.60 -18.73
CA VAL A 42 19.91 -22.78 -18.32
C VAL A 42 20.81 -24.01 -18.29
N GLU A 43 20.90 -24.66 -17.12
CA GLU A 43 21.53 -25.97 -16.98
C GLU A 43 20.60 -27.08 -17.49
N VAL A 44 21.15 -28.06 -18.20
CA VAL A 44 20.43 -29.25 -18.66
C VAL A 44 20.70 -30.42 -17.69
N PRO A 45 19.69 -30.84 -16.91
CA PRO A 45 19.81 -31.99 -16.02
C PRO A 45 19.72 -33.32 -16.78
N SER A 46 20.27 -34.37 -16.17
CA SER A 46 20.29 -35.72 -16.71
C SER A 46 18.91 -36.39 -16.66
N THR A 47 18.39 -36.82 -17.81
CA THR A 47 17.10 -37.52 -17.89
C THR A 47 17.17 -39.01 -17.56
N SER A 48 18.36 -39.59 -17.46
CA SER A 48 18.61 -41.01 -17.17
C SER A 48 20.00 -41.22 -16.58
N ALA A 49 20.14 -42.11 -15.60
CA ALA A 49 21.46 -42.51 -15.10
C ALA A 49 22.22 -43.37 -16.13
N GLY A 50 23.55 -43.22 -16.19
CA GLY A 50 24.42 -43.98 -17.11
C GLY A 50 25.85 -43.43 -17.18
N VAL A 51 26.66 -43.97 -18.09
CA VAL A 51 28.05 -43.54 -18.35
C VAL A 51 28.14 -42.77 -19.67
N VAL A 52 28.83 -41.62 -19.69
CA VAL A 52 28.98 -40.79 -20.90
C VAL A 52 29.83 -41.52 -21.95
N LYS A 53 29.19 -41.89 -23.07
CA LYS A 53 29.82 -42.59 -24.18
C LYS A 53 30.39 -41.61 -25.23
N SER A 54 29.68 -40.53 -25.48
CA SER A 54 30.07 -39.48 -26.43
C SER A 54 29.39 -38.15 -26.10
N ILE A 55 30.08 -37.05 -26.41
CA ILE A 55 29.57 -35.68 -26.34
C ILE A 55 29.56 -35.18 -27.79
N LEU A 56 28.40 -34.73 -28.29
CA LEU A 56 28.21 -34.37 -29.71
C LEU A 56 28.27 -32.86 -29.97
N VAL A 57 28.45 -32.07 -28.91
CA VAL A 57 28.52 -30.61 -28.93
C VAL A 57 29.84 -30.11 -28.34
N ASN A 58 30.31 -28.95 -28.79
CA ASN A 58 31.47 -28.25 -28.29
C ASN A 58 31.04 -26.94 -27.61
N GLN A 59 31.91 -26.39 -26.77
CA GLN A 59 31.72 -25.06 -26.21
C GLN A 59 31.67 -24.02 -27.34
N GLY A 60 30.60 -23.22 -27.40
CA GLY A 60 30.33 -22.26 -28.46
C GLY A 60 29.43 -22.76 -29.62
N ASP A 61 29.02 -24.03 -29.65
CA ASP A 61 28.07 -24.52 -30.67
C ASP A 61 26.64 -24.00 -30.42
N GLU A 62 25.95 -23.58 -31.48
CA GLU A 62 24.51 -23.29 -31.46
C GLU A 62 23.68 -24.58 -31.54
N VAL A 63 22.72 -24.74 -30.62
CA VAL A 63 21.78 -25.87 -30.60
C VAL A 63 20.33 -25.39 -30.47
N ALA A 64 19.43 -26.04 -31.21
CA ALA A 64 17.98 -25.81 -31.17
C ALA A 64 17.29 -26.86 -30.26
N GLU A 65 16.00 -26.68 -29.97
CA GLU A 65 15.18 -27.62 -29.19
C GLU A 65 15.22 -29.06 -29.78
N GLY A 66 15.34 -30.08 -28.91
CA GLY A 66 15.39 -31.49 -29.31
C GLY A 66 16.69 -31.98 -29.95
N ALA A 67 17.73 -31.14 -30.05
CA ALA A 67 19.06 -31.54 -30.53
C ALA A 67 19.75 -32.47 -29.52
N VAL A 68 20.38 -33.56 -30.00
CA VAL A 68 21.10 -34.51 -29.15
C VAL A 68 22.43 -33.91 -28.69
N LEU A 69 22.59 -33.77 -27.36
CA LEU A 69 23.79 -33.26 -26.71
C LEU A 69 24.80 -34.40 -26.45
N ILE A 70 24.34 -35.47 -25.81
CA ILE A 70 25.19 -36.56 -25.26
C ILE A 70 24.54 -37.93 -25.44
N GLU A 71 25.37 -38.95 -25.67
CA GLU A 71 24.98 -40.35 -25.59
C GLU A 71 25.45 -40.98 -24.27
N LEU A 72 24.51 -41.59 -23.53
CA LEU A 72 24.80 -42.40 -22.36
C LEU A 72 24.72 -43.90 -22.70
N GLU A 73 25.64 -44.69 -22.17
CA GLU A 73 25.53 -46.15 -22.09
C GLU A 73 24.93 -46.53 -20.73
N ALA A 74 23.92 -47.40 -20.72
CA ALA A 74 23.26 -47.82 -19.49
C ALA A 74 24.02 -49.01 -18.87
N GLU A 75 24.16 -49.03 -17.54
CA GLU A 75 24.60 -50.23 -16.85
C GLU A 75 23.46 -51.26 -16.86
N ASP A 76 23.59 -52.29 -17.69
CA ASP A 76 22.69 -53.45 -17.71
C ASP A 76 22.86 -54.28 -16.41
N GLY A 77 22.23 -53.81 -15.34
CA GLY A 77 22.11 -54.53 -14.07
C GLY A 77 21.43 -55.88 -14.30
N THR A 78 22.20 -56.97 -14.21
CA THR A 78 21.76 -58.30 -14.64
C THR A 78 20.48 -58.76 -13.94
N SER A 79 19.41 -58.92 -14.70
CA SER A 79 18.11 -59.40 -14.24
C SER A 79 18.19 -60.76 -13.55
N GLN A 80 17.96 -60.80 -12.24
CA GLN A 80 17.43 -61.99 -11.57
C GLN A 80 16.00 -61.71 -11.11
N ALA A 81 15.05 -62.27 -11.83
CA ALA A 81 13.64 -62.26 -11.44
C ALA A 81 13.42 -63.21 -10.24
N VAL A 82 12.60 -62.78 -9.29
CA VAL A 82 12.17 -63.61 -8.15
C VAL A 82 10.64 -63.64 -8.12
N GLU A 83 10.07 -64.77 -8.54
CA GLU A 83 8.70 -65.15 -8.16
C GLU A 83 8.73 -66.03 -6.88
N PRO A 84 7.62 -66.09 -6.11
CA PRO A 84 7.70 -66.33 -4.68
C PRO A 84 7.67 -67.81 -4.25
N GLN A 85 8.34 -68.12 -3.14
CA GLN A 85 8.08 -69.29 -2.30
C GLN A 85 7.99 -68.92 -0.81
N LEU A 86 7.25 -69.72 -0.04
CA LEU A 86 6.90 -69.46 1.37
C LEU A 86 7.89 -70.10 2.35
N ALA A 87 7.97 -69.48 3.54
CA ALA A 87 8.60 -69.97 4.78
C ALA A 87 10.16 -70.13 4.71
N ASP A 88 10.89 -70.05 5.82
CA ASP A 88 10.49 -70.15 7.23
C ASP A 88 11.32 -69.20 8.14
N ALA A 89 11.03 -69.19 9.45
CA ALA A 89 11.78 -68.46 10.47
C ALA A 89 11.73 -69.19 11.84
N PRO A 90 12.50 -68.81 12.87
CA PRO A 90 13.69 -67.94 12.94
C PRO A 90 14.90 -68.66 13.62
N GLN A 91 16.02 -67.96 13.91
CA GLN A 91 16.55 -67.78 15.28
C GLN A 91 17.87 -66.97 15.35
N LYS A 92 18.28 -66.61 16.58
CA LYS A 92 19.43 -65.75 16.95
C LYS A 92 20.66 -66.59 17.34
N THR A 93 21.86 -66.01 17.28
CA THR A 93 22.85 -66.06 18.39
C THR A 93 23.96 -65.00 18.25
N SER A 94 24.36 -64.43 19.41
CA SER A 94 25.69 -63.88 19.81
C SER A 94 26.49 -62.96 18.86
N GLU A 95 26.85 -61.71 19.17
CA GLU A 95 27.56 -61.16 20.36
C GLU A 95 29.10 -61.24 20.26
N ASN A 96 29.77 -60.10 19.98
CA ASN A 96 30.94 -59.59 20.74
C ASN A 96 31.49 -58.25 20.20
N THR A 97 32.04 -57.45 21.11
CA THR A 97 32.93 -56.27 20.94
C THR A 97 34.29 -56.63 21.61
N PRO A 98 35.34 -55.78 21.80
CA PRO A 98 35.60 -54.38 21.42
C PRO A 98 37.03 -54.11 20.85
N THR A 99 37.48 -52.84 20.90
CA THR A 99 38.89 -52.33 20.98
C THR A 99 39.80 -52.42 19.72
N SER A 100 40.73 -51.49 19.45
CA SER A 100 41.11 -50.20 20.09
C SER A 100 42.17 -49.39 19.28
N LEU A 101 42.46 -48.17 19.74
CA LEU A 101 43.66 -47.32 19.51
C LEU A 101 43.63 -46.32 18.33
N SER A 102 44.51 -45.32 18.44
CA SER A 102 44.48 -44.03 17.74
C SER A 102 45.89 -43.40 17.62
N ASP A 103 45.94 -42.27 16.90
CA ASP A 103 46.93 -41.17 16.96
C ASP A 103 48.30 -41.27 16.24
N GLN A 104 48.40 -40.42 15.19
CA GLN A 104 49.39 -39.34 14.97
C GLN A 104 50.89 -39.63 14.84
N ASP A 105 51.45 -39.25 13.67
CA ASP A 105 52.80 -38.68 13.38
C ASP A 105 52.92 -38.54 11.83
N ILE A 106 53.56 -37.57 11.14
CA ILE A 106 54.49 -36.46 11.45
C ILE A 106 54.11 -35.19 10.60
N ILE A 107 54.60 -34.01 10.97
CA ILE A 107 54.37 -32.70 10.32
C ILE A 107 55.43 -32.34 9.24
N ALA A 108 54.99 -31.51 8.28
CA ALA A 108 55.64 -30.91 7.08
C ALA A 108 57.12 -30.46 7.09
N GLU A 109 57.70 -30.29 5.89
CA GLU A 109 58.62 -29.17 5.58
C GLU A 109 58.69 -28.75 4.07
N VAL A 110 58.77 -27.43 3.85
CA VAL A 110 59.44 -26.63 2.78
C VAL A 110 59.15 -26.84 1.26
N SER A 111 58.79 -25.73 0.60
CA SER A 111 58.60 -25.53 -0.85
C SER A 111 59.89 -25.20 -1.63
N SER A 112 59.92 -25.37 -2.96
CA SER A 112 60.46 -24.39 -3.96
C SER A 112 60.63 -24.94 -5.41
N HIS A 113 60.87 -24.02 -6.37
CA HIS A 113 61.36 -24.22 -7.77
C HIS A 113 60.36 -24.45 -8.93
N GLN A 114 59.64 -23.37 -9.28
CA GLN A 114 59.82 -22.61 -10.54
C GLN A 114 60.17 -23.35 -11.87
N PRO A 115 59.36 -23.17 -12.95
CA PRO A 115 59.75 -23.46 -14.34
C PRO A 115 60.48 -22.27 -15.02
N ALA A 116 61.23 -22.55 -16.10
CA ALA A 116 61.96 -21.58 -16.91
C ALA A 116 61.38 -21.44 -18.34
N ALA A 117 61.78 -20.39 -19.08
CA ALA A 117 61.15 -20.00 -20.36
C ALA A 117 62.09 -20.03 -21.59
N ALA A 118 61.60 -20.58 -22.71
CA ALA A 118 61.93 -20.29 -24.11
C ALA A 118 60.91 -21.04 -25.01
N SER A 119 60.16 -20.49 -25.98
CA SER A 119 60.34 -19.45 -27.01
C SER A 119 60.71 -20.00 -28.40
N GLN A 120 59.79 -19.89 -29.38
CA GLN A 120 60.03 -19.37 -30.74
C GLN A 120 58.78 -19.46 -31.68
N ASN A 121 58.47 -18.36 -32.40
CA ASN A 121 57.94 -18.23 -33.79
C ASN A 121 56.71 -19.08 -34.26
N GLN A 122 55.80 -18.67 -35.18
CA GLN A 122 55.58 -17.47 -36.04
C GLN A 122 54.14 -17.61 -36.65
N THR A 123 53.48 -16.68 -37.38
CA THR A 123 53.76 -15.35 -37.97
C THR A 123 52.44 -14.52 -37.98
N ALA A 124 52.52 -13.19 -38.11
CA ALA A 124 51.38 -12.27 -37.97
C ALA A 124 50.56 -11.95 -39.25
N ALA A 125 49.35 -11.44 -39.03
CA ALA A 125 48.66 -10.44 -39.87
C ALA A 125 47.95 -9.44 -38.93
N ALA A 126 47.88 -8.16 -39.29
CA ALA A 126 47.50 -7.09 -38.35
C ALA A 126 46.28 -6.27 -38.81
N GLY A 127 45.46 -5.85 -37.83
CA GLY A 127 44.48 -4.77 -37.94
C GLY A 127 44.69 -3.79 -36.78
N SER A 128 44.57 -2.49 -37.04
CA SER A 128 44.93 -1.45 -36.07
C SER A 128 43.92 -1.34 -34.93
N ALA A 129 44.39 -1.35 -33.69
CA ALA A 129 43.59 -1.07 -32.49
C ALA A 129 43.89 0.33 -31.94
N VAL A 130 42.91 0.96 -31.30
CA VAL A 130 43.05 2.32 -30.72
C VAL A 130 43.05 2.22 -29.20
N THR A 131 43.90 3.02 -28.56
CA THR A 131 44.15 2.96 -27.11
C THR A 131 43.63 4.23 -26.43
N VAL A 132 42.85 4.07 -25.37
CA VAL A 132 42.11 5.14 -24.68
C VAL A 132 42.39 5.09 -23.16
N GLU A 133 42.73 6.25 -22.60
CA GLU A 133 43.01 6.43 -21.17
C GLU A 133 41.73 6.66 -20.35
N VAL A 134 41.50 5.90 -19.28
CA VAL A 134 40.35 6.07 -18.37
C VAL A 134 40.80 6.66 -17.03
N LYS A 135 40.19 7.77 -16.63
CA LYS A 135 40.64 8.62 -15.50
C LYS A 135 39.59 8.73 -14.41
N VAL A 136 40.05 8.91 -13.17
CA VAL A 136 39.20 9.11 -11.97
C VAL A 136 38.28 10.32 -12.18
N PRO A 137 36.94 10.16 -12.15
CA PRO A 137 35.98 11.27 -12.18
C PRO A 137 36.05 12.15 -10.91
N ASP A 138 35.27 13.23 -10.86
CA ASP A 138 35.10 13.99 -9.61
C ASP A 138 34.37 13.13 -8.57
N ILE A 139 35.10 12.81 -7.49
CA ILE A 139 34.63 12.03 -6.34
C ILE A 139 34.23 12.92 -5.14
N GLY A 140 34.19 14.24 -5.30
CA GLY A 140 33.78 15.21 -4.28
C GLY A 140 34.75 15.38 -3.10
N VAL A 141 35.93 14.76 -3.15
CA VAL A 141 36.97 14.81 -2.11
C VAL A 141 38.38 14.90 -2.71
N GLU A 142 39.27 15.69 -2.12
CA GLU A 142 40.61 15.98 -2.69
C GLU A 142 41.58 14.78 -2.78
N LYS A 143 41.26 13.67 -2.11
CA LYS A 143 42.08 12.46 -1.99
C LYS A 143 41.25 11.29 -1.45
N ALA A 144 41.40 10.10 -2.03
CA ALA A 144 40.78 8.86 -1.55
C ALA A 144 41.76 7.67 -1.68
N LEU A 145 41.35 6.47 -1.26
CA LEU A 145 42.16 5.25 -1.27
C LEU A 145 41.50 4.14 -2.11
N VAL A 146 42.28 3.40 -2.89
CA VAL A 146 41.80 2.24 -3.65
C VAL A 146 41.54 1.08 -2.68
N GLY A 147 40.26 0.74 -2.47
CA GLY A 147 39.86 -0.37 -1.61
C GLY A 147 39.93 -1.71 -2.34
N GLU A 148 39.37 -1.79 -3.55
CA GLU A 148 39.35 -3.00 -4.37
C GLU A 148 39.34 -2.65 -5.86
N ILE A 149 39.99 -3.48 -6.69
CA ILE A 149 40.01 -3.35 -8.15
C ILE A 149 39.24 -4.56 -8.71
N LEU A 150 38.15 -4.31 -9.41
CA LEU A 150 37.18 -5.34 -9.82
C LEU A 150 37.45 -5.94 -11.21
N VAL A 151 38.56 -5.56 -11.84
CA VAL A 151 38.94 -5.96 -13.21
C VAL A 151 40.42 -6.33 -13.29
N GLN A 152 40.77 -7.18 -14.25
CA GLN A 152 42.14 -7.65 -14.50
C GLN A 152 42.63 -7.22 -15.90
N VAL A 153 43.94 -7.28 -16.11
CA VAL A 153 44.55 -6.95 -17.41
C VAL A 153 44.23 -8.06 -18.41
N GLY A 154 43.47 -7.73 -19.45
CA GLY A 154 42.91 -8.66 -20.43
C GLY A 154 41.38 -8.76 -20.39
N ASP A 155 40.72 -8.26 -19.34
CA ASP A 155 39.25 -8.30 -19.23
C ASP A 155 38.59 -7.34 -20.23
N GLN A 156 37.39 -7.72 -20.67
CA GLN A 156 36.51 -6.87 -21.47
C GLN A 156 35.61 -6.08 -20.51
N ILE A 157 35.64 -4.75 -20.63
CA ILE A 157 34.79 -3.82 -19.86
C ILE A 157 33.73 -3.21 -20.78
N ASP A 158 32.52 -3.03 -20.27
CA ASP A 158 31.43 -2.27 -20.88
C ASP A 158 31.28 -0.86 -20.29
N VAL A 159 30.57 0.02 -21.02
CA VAL A 159 30.27 1.38 -20.53
C VAL A 159 29.40 1.32 -19.28
N ASP A 160 29.66 2.21 -18.32
CA ASP A 160 29.04 2.30 -17.00
C ASP A 160 29.31 1.11 -16.04
N GLN A 161 30.13 0.13 -16.42
CA GLN A 161 30.55 -0.98 -15.54
C GLN A 161 31.56 -0.50 -14.47
N SER A 162 31.33 -0.87 -13.21
CA SER A 162 32.22 -0.54 -12.07
C SER A 162 33.62 -1.17 -12.22
N ILE A 163 34.65 -0.32 -12.25
CA ILE A 163 36.07 -0.73 -12.40
C ILE A 163 36.76 -0.87 -11.04
N VAL A 164 36.56 0.12 -10.16
CA VAL A 164 37.33 0.28 -8.91
C VAL A 164 36.40 0.72 -7.79
N VAL A 165 36.55 0.12 -6.62
CA VAL A 165 35.92 0.55 -5.37
C VAL A 165 36.89 1.46 -4.63
N VAL A 166 36.51 2.71 -4.40
CA VAL A 166 37.35 3.74 -3.80
C VAL A 166 36.76 4.17 -2.45
N GLU A 167 37.56 4.08 -1.39
CA GLU A 167 37.15 4.40 -0.02
C GLU A 167 37.61 5.80 0.41
N SER A 168 36.72 6.49 1.13
CA SER A 168 36.99 7.78 1.76
C SER A 168 36.49 7.82 3.20
N ASP A 169 36.94 8.83 3.95
CA ASP A 169 36.56 9.13 5.34
C ASP A 169 35.04 9.27 5.60
N LYS A 170 34.22 9.39 4.53
CA LYS A 170 32.76 9.57 4.62
C LYS A 170 31.92 8.62 3.77
N ALA A 171 32.46 8.01 2.74
CA ALA A 171 31.74 7.07 1.86
C ALA A 171 32.70 6.16 1.08
N THR A 172 32.23 4.95 0.77
CA THR A 172 32.78 4.08 -0.28
C THR A 172 32.02 4.37 -1.57
N VAL A 173 32.74 4.58 -2.68
CA VAL A 173 32.17 4.97 -3.98
C VAL A 173 32.79 4.12 -5.09
N GLU A 174 31.96 3.60 -5.97
CA GLU A 174 32.39 2.85 -7.16
C GLU A 174 32.67 3.80 -8.33
N VAL A 175 33.74 3.53 -9.08
CA VAL A 175 34.10 4.30 -10.29
C VAL A 175 33.70 3.51 -11.54
N PRO A 176 32.68 3.96 -12.30
CA PRO A 176 32.23 3.28 -13.52
C PRO A 176 33.12 3.60 -14.73
N SER A 177 33.09 2.73 -15.75
CA SER A 177 33.86 2.90 -16.97
C SER A 177 33.23 3.90 -17.95
N THR A 178 34.03 4.82 -18.46
CA THR A 178 33.61 5.79 -19.48
C THR A 178 33.70 5.25 -20.92
N VAL A 179 34.25 4.05 -21.14
CA VAL A 179 34.41 3.42 -22.48
C VAL A 179 34.32 1.90 -22.39
N SER A 180 33.84 1.25 -23.46
CA SER A 180 33.90 -0.22 -23.60
C SER A 180 35.10 -0.68 -24.42
N GLY A 181 35.69 -1.82 -24.04
CA GLY A 181 36.86 -2.40 -24.70
C GLY A 181 37.69 -3.28 -23.76
N THR A 182 38.85 -3.74 -24.24
CA THR A 182 39.72 -4.68 -23.49
C THR A 182 40.77 -3.92 -22.67
N VAL A 183 40.94 -4.26 -21.38
CA VAL A 183 41.95 -3.64 -20.52
C VAL A 183 43.37 -4.04 -20.94
N ALA A 184 44.16 -3.07 -21.42
CA ALA A 184 45.55 -3.29 -21.84
C ALA A 184 46.55 -3.15 -20.68
N SER A 185 46.27 -2.30 -19.69
CA SER A 185 47.08 -2.13 -18.47
C SER A 185 46.29 -1.42 -17.37
N ILE A 186 46.56 -1.78 -16.11
CA ILE A 186 46.08 -1.10 -14.91
C ILE A 186 47.31 -0.50 -14.22
N GLU A 187 47.28 0.78 -13.86
CA GLU A 187 48.44 1.51 -13.29
C GLU A 187 48.36 1.75 -11.78
N ILE A 188 47.24 1.40 -11.14
CA ILE A 188 47.02 1.52 -9.69
C ILE A 188 47.12 0.17 -8.97
N GLN A 189 47.44 0.19 -7.67
CA GLN A 189 47.42 -0.99 -6.80
C GLN A 189 46.43 -0.81 -5.63
N VAL A 190 46.03 -1.92 -5.00
CA VAL A 190 45.17 -1.88 -3.80
C VAL A 190 45.90 -1.18 -2.66
N GLY A 191 45.27 -0.18 -2.06
CA GLY A 191 45.84 0.69 -1.03
C GLY A 191 46.55 1.96 -1.56
N ASP A 192 46.69 2.14 -2.88
CA ASP A 192 47.21 3.39 -3.43
C ASP A 192 46.22 4.55 -3.29
N SER A 193 46.72 5.78 -3.36
CA SER A 193 45.91 6.97 -3.06
C SER A 193 45.70 7.89 -4.26
N VAL A 194 44.47 7.82 -4.79
CA VAL A 194 44.04 8.47 -6.02
C VAL A 194 43.51 9.89 -5.81
N LYS A 195 43.47 10.63 -6.92
CA LYS A 195 42.89 11.97 -7.06
C LYS A 195 42.11 12.09 -8.36
N GLU A 196 41.19 13.05 -8.43
CA GLU A 196 40.50 13.46 -9.66
C GLU A 196 41.49 13.60 -10.84
N GLY A 197 41.12 13.08 -12.01
CA GLY A 197 41.92 13.15 -13.24
C GLY A 197 43.14 12.23 -13.31
N MET A 198 43.44 11.45 -12.27
CA MET A 198 44.50 10.43 -12.29
C MET A 198 44.13 9.27 -13.24
N LEU A 199 45.11 8.70 -13.94
CA LEU A 199 44.92 7.54 -14.81
C LEU A 199 44.70 6.28 -13.95
N ILE A 200 43.64 5.52 -14.24
CA ILE A 200 43.32 4.26 -13.56
C ILE A 200 43.85 3.10 -14.39
N LEU A 201 43.38 3.02 -15.63
CA LEU A 201 43.69 1.97 -16.58
C LEU A 201 43.57 2.47 -18.02
N THR A 202 44.08 1.65 -18.93
CA THR A 202 44.16 1.93 -20.35
C THR A 202 43.39 0.87 -21.12
N VAL A 203 42.36 1.27 -21.86
CA VAL A 203 41.45 0.38 -22.61
C VAL A 203 41.81 0.41 -24.10
N THR A 204 41.74 -0.74 -24.76
CA THR A 204 41.89 -0.85 -26.21
C THR A 204 40.54 -1.10 -26.86
N THR A 205 40.19 -0.28 -27.85
CA THR A 205 38.92 -0.32 -28.58
C THR A 205 39.14 -0.62 -30.06
N ALA A 206 38.12 -1.22 -30.69
CA ALA A 206 38.12 -1.60 -32.10
C ALA A 206 36.86 -1.05 -32.78
N GLU A 207 37.03 -0.03 -33.63
CA GLU A 207 35.91 0.65 -34.30
C GLU A 207 35.74 0.16 -35.74
N ALA A 208 34.50 -0.11 -36.16
CA ALA A 208 34.14 -0.47 -37.53
C ALA A 208 33.52 0.74 -38.26
N ALA A 209 34.19 1.21 -39.31
CA ALA A 209 33.77 2.41 -40.06
C ALA A 209 32.45 2.22 -40.85
N PRO A 210 31.60 3.26 -40.97
CA PRO A 210 30.24 3.13 -41.48
C PRO A 210 30.12 3.11 -43.01
N ALA A 211 29.07 2.43 -43.52
CA ALA A 211 28.70 2.41 -44.94
C ALA A 211 27.37 3.17 -45.18
N ALA A 212 27.37 4.09 -46.15
CA ALA A 212 26.22 4.97 -46.44
C ALA A 212 25.39 4.52 -47.66
N LYS A 213 24.09 4.89 -47.67
CA LYS A 213 23.25 5.02 -48.87
C LYS A 213 22.08 5.99 -48.62
N GLN A 214 21.44 6.46 -49.70
CA GLN A 214 20.69 7.72 -49.71
C GLN A 214 19.26 7.58 -50.28
N SER A 215 18.42 8.57 -49.92
CA SER A 215 17.43 9.24 -50.78
C SER A 215 16.04 8.62 -51.11
N GLN A 216 15.03 9.34 -50.60
CA GLN A 216 13.98 10.03 -51.38
C GLN A 216 12.57 9.43 -51.59
N THR A 217 11.66 10.39 -51.86
CA THR A 217 10.19 10.36 -51.76
C THR A 217 9.54 10.37 -53.15
N GLN A 218 8.42 9.67 -53.36
CA GLN A 218 7.22 10.17 -54.07
C GLN A 218 6.02 9.20 -53.96
N ALA A 219 4.87 9.54 -54.56
CA ALA A 219 3.53 9.04 -54.21
C ALA A 219 2.68 8.62 -55.44
N GLU A 220 1.34 8.52 -55.24
CA GLU A 220 0.27 8.10 -56.19
C GLU A 220 0.16 6.58 -56.48
N GLN A 221 -1.03 6.01 -56.73
CA GLN A 221 -2.24 6.57 -57.36
C GLN A 221 -3.58 5.90 -56.93
N GLN A 222 -4.72 6.50 -57.32
CA GLN A 222 -6.12 6.10 -57.01
C GLN A 222 -7.02 6.16 -58.26
N PRO A 223 -7.93 5.19 -58.49
CA PRO A 223 -9.37 5.48 -58.72
C PRO A 223 -10.31 4.36 -58.18
N ALA A 224 -11.67 4.43 -58.13
CA ALA A 224 -12.69 5.38 -58.63
C ALA A 224 -13.90 5.47 -57.64
N ALA A 225 -14.93 6.26 -57.97
CA ALA A 225 -16.07 6.61 -57.10
C ALA A 225 -17.46 6.23 -57.67
N GLN A 226 -18.54 6.42 -56.89
CA GLN A 226 -19.93 6.53 -57.39
C GLN A 226 -20.86 7.37 -56.47
N ALA A 227 -21.80 8.11 -57.08
CA ALA A 227 -22.87 8.97 -56.52
C ALA A 227 -23.87 9.31 -57.68
N VAL A 228 -24.98 10.08 -57.60
CA VAL A 228 -25.62 11.01 -56.64
C VAL A 228 -27.17 10.75 -56.73
N PRO A 229 -28.20 11.66 -56.60
CA PRO A 229 -28.37 13.08 -56.18
C PRO A 229 -29.38 13.17 -54.97
N GLU A 230 -30.17 14.21 -54.62
CA GLU A 230 -30.47 15.63 -54.97
C GLU A 230 -31.21 16.28 -53.75
N ALA A 231 -31.90 17.41 -53.96
CA ALA A 231 -33.13 17.86 -53.28
C ALA A 231 -33.03 18.81 -52.04
N LYS A 232 -32.02 19.69 -52.06
CA LYS A 232 -32.20 21.16 -52.17
C LYS A 232 -33.32 21.89 -51.36
N ALA A 233 -32.92 22.84 -50.49
CA ALA A 233 -33.57 24.16 -50.34
C ALA A 233 -32.69 25.21 -49.58
N GLU A 234 -32.71 26.46 -50.07
CA GLU A 234 -32.17 27.72 -49.49
C GLU A 234 -32.87 28.89 -50.25
N PRO A 235 -32.76 30.20 -49.90
CA PRO A 235 -32.06 30.85 -48.77
C PRO A 235 -32.90 31.88 -47.98
N ALA A 236 -32.38 32.43 -46.87
CA ALA A 236 -32.75 33.77 -46.34
C ALA A 236 -31.77 34.30 -45.27
N ALA A 237 -31.39 35.58 -45.36
CA ALA A 237 -30.63 36.36 -44.36
C ALA A 237 -30.78 37.87 -44.63
N PRO A 238 -30.36 38.80 -43.74
CA PRO A 238 -30.03 38.69 -42.31
C PRO A 238 -30.93 39.59 -41.42
N ALA A 239 -30.77 39.55 -40.09
CA ALA A 239 -31.36 40.54 -39.17
C ALA A 239 -30.47 40.83 -37.94
N SER A 240 -30.50 42.08 -37.47
CA SER A 240 -29.60 42.66 -36.44
C SER A 240 -29.67 41.96 -35.08
N ALA A 241 -28.51 41.85 -34.43
CA ALA A 241 -28.42 41.60 -32.99
C ALA A 241 -28.88 42.82 -32.16
N ALA A 242 -29.28 42.55 -30.91
CA ALA A 242 -29.44 43.48 -29.80
C ALA A 242 -28.97 42.73 -28.52
N PRO A 243 -28.49 43.43 -27.46
CA PRO A 243 -27.53 42.83 -26.52
C PRO A 243 -28.11 41.72 -25.65
N ALA A 244 -27.29 40.69 -25.40
CA ALA A 244 -27.52 39.70 -24.37
C ALA A 244 -27.42 40.32 -22.97
N GLY A 245 -28.00 39.63 -21.98
CA GLY A 245 -27.80 39.94 -20.57
C GLY A 245 -26.77 39.00 -19.97
N ASP A 246 -25.76 39.54 -19.30
CA ASP A 246 -24.83 38.75 -18.50
C ASP A 246 -25.55 38.16 -17.29
N VAL A 247 -25.51 36.84 -17.13
CA VAL A 247 -26.13 36.09 -16.03
C VAL A 247 -25.07 35.66 -15.03
N GLU A 248 -25.21 36.12 -13.79
CA GLU A 248 -24.29 35.84 -12.69
C GLU A 248 -24.73 34.59 -11.92
N VAL A 249 -24.00 33.48 -12.07
CA VAL A 249 -24.26 32.21 -11.38
C VAL A 249 -23.66 32.27 -9.98
N LYS A 250 -24.46 31.94 -8.96
CA LYS A 250 -24.10 32.08 -7.54
C LYS A 250 -24.08 30.73 -6.81
N VAL A 251 -23.30 30.65 -5.73
CA VAL A 251 -23.26 29.51 -4.80
C VAL A 251 -24.68 29.26 -4.25
N PRO A 252 -25.28 28.07 -4.49
CA PRO A 252 -26.55 27.66 -3.89
C PRO A 252 -26.44 27.47 -2.36
N ASP A 253 -27.56 27.18 -1.68
CA ASP A 253 -27.52 26.72 -0.29
C ASP A 253 -26.79 25.37 -0.20
N LEU A 254 -25.63 25.36 0.49
CA LEU A 254 -24.80 24.18 0.72
C LEU A 254 -25.05 23.53 2.09
N GLY A 255 -25.97 24.07 2.91
CA GLY A 255 -26.24 23.61 4.27
C GLY A 255 -25.11 23.85 5.29
N VAL A 256 -24.07 24.61 4.91
CA VAL A 256 -22.90 24.95 5.73
C VAL A 256 -22.43 26.39 5.48
N ASP A 257 -21.90 27.06 6.50
CA ASP A 257 -21.50 28.48 6.40
C ASP A 257 -20.39 28.76 5.36
N LYS A 258 -19.54 27.76 5.07
CA LYS A 258 -18.38 27.84 4.17
C LYS A 258 -18.07 26.48 3.54
N ALA A 259 -17.61 26.50 2.29
CA ALA A 259 -17.06 25.34 1.58
C ALA A 259 -15.92 25.79 0.64
N ALA A 260 -15.05 24.88 0.22
CA ALA A 260 -13.87 25.19 -0.58
C ALA A 260 -14.02 24.72 -2.03
N VAL A 261 -13.57 25.53 -2.99
CA VAL A 261 -13.52 25.15 -4.42
C VAL A 261 -12.47 24.06 -4.61
N ALA A 262 -12.92 22.83 -4.89
CA ALA A 262 -12.05 21.66 -5.05
C ALA A 262 -11.58 21.50 -6.50
N GLU A 263 -12.49 21.69 -7.46
CA GLU A 263 -12.20 21.56 -8.89
C GLU A 263 -13.08 22.51 -9.72
N ILE A 264 -12.52 23.08 -10.79
CA ILE A 264 -13.21 23.96 -11.74
C ILE A 264 -13.25 23.21 -13.07
N LEU A 265 -14.45 22.84 -13.54
CA LEU A 265 -14.63 21.89 -14.66
C LEU A 265 -14.73 22.58 -16.04
N VAL A 266 -14.58 23.91 -16.09
CA VAL A 266 -14.84 24.76 -17.26
C VAL A 266 -13.83 25.89 -17.36
N GLN A 267 -13.61 26.40 -18.57
CA GLN A 267 -12.69 27.50 -18.85
C GLN A 267 -13.41 28.73 -19.42
N VAL A 268 -12.73 29.88 -19.41
CA VAL A 268 -13.26 31.13 -20.00
C VAL A 268 -13.30 30.97 -21.52
N GLY A 269 -14.50 31.06 -22.09
CA GLY A 269 -14.79 30.79 -23.50
C GLY A 269 -15.57 29.47 -23.76
N ASP A 270 -15.73 28.60 -22.76
CA ASP A 270 -16.52 27.38 -22.92
C ASP A 270 -18.03 27.66 -22.96
N THR A 271 -18.75 26.90 -23.79
CA THR A 271 -20.21 26.86 -23.83
C THR A 271 -20.72 25.82 -22.83
N VAL A 272 -21.60 26.22 -21.92
CA VAL A 272 -22.28 25.31 -20.98
C VAL A 272 -23.77 25.21 -21.29
N GLU A 273 -24.32 24.02 -21.14
CA GLU A 273 -25.76 23.77 -21.14
C GLU A 273 -26.39 24.07 -19.76
N LYS A 274 -27.71 24.18 -19.72
CA LYS A 274 -28.44 24.32 -18.45
C LYS A 274 -28.34 23.01 -17.65
N ASP A 275 -28.21 23.14 -16.34
CA ASP A 275 -28.09 22.04 -15.37
C ASP A 275 -26.77 21.22 -15.49
N GLN A 276 -25.82 21.65 -16.33
CA GLN A 276 -24.46 21.08 -16.43
C GLN A 276 -23.55 21.54 -15.27
N SER A 277 -22.78 20.63 -14.66
CA SER A 277 -21.86 20.93 -13.55
C SER A 277 -20.71 21.87 -13.97
N ILE A 278 -20.56 23.00 -13.26
CA ILE A 278 -19.54 24.03 -13.53
C ILE A 278 -18.32 23.86 -12.59
N ILE A 279 -18.57 23.73 -11.29
CA ILE A 279 -17.57 23.73 -10.22
C ILE A 279 -17.94 22.64 -9.20
N VAL A 280 -16.91 21.95 -8.68
CA VAL A 280 -17.03 21.00 -7.57
C VAL A 280 -16.59 21.70 -6.28
N VAL A 281 -17.47 21.74 -5.29
CA VAL A 281 -17.21 22.39 -3.99
C VAL A 281 -17.19 21.32 -2.89
N GLU A 282 -16.12 21.28 -2.08
CA GLU A 282 -15.95 20.35 -0.97
C GLU A 282 -16.25 21.04 0.36
N SER A 283 -17.07 20.39 1.19
CA SER A 283 -17.33 20.78 2.58
C SER A 283 -16.93 19.66 3.54
N ASP A 284 -16.80 19.98 4.83
CA ASP A 284 -16.51 19.03 5.92
C ASP A 284 -17.54 17.88 6.05
N LYS A 285 -18.64 17.87 5.27
CA LYS A 285 -19.69 16.83 5.33
C LYS A 285 -20.11 16.25 3.97
N ALA A 286 -19.88 16.96 2.87
CA ALA A 286 -20.19 16.48 1.51
C ALA A 286 -19.40 17.24 0.43
N THR A 287 -19.08 16.53 -0.65
CA THR A 287 -18.73 17.14 -1.94
C THR A 287 -20.04 17.42 -2.70
N VAL A 288 -20.21 18.63 -3.22
CA VAL A 288 -21.41 19.08 -3.93
C VAL A 288 -21.00 19.75 -5.25
N GLU A 289 -21.58 19.27 -6.35
CA GLU A 289 -21.43 19.89 -7.67
C GLU A 289 -22.41 21.07 -7.81
N VAL A 290 -21.94 22.18 -8.37
CA VAL A 290 -22.78 23.36 -8.66
C VAL A 290 -23.18 23.34 -10.14
N PRO A 291 -24.47 23.06 -10.47
CA PRO A 291 -24.95 23.03 -11.84
C PRO A 291 -25.23 24.44 -12.40
N SER A 292 -25.15 24.59 -13.71
CA SER A 292 -25.41 25.86 -14.40
C SER A 292 -26.88 26.24 -14.38
N THR A 293 -27.18 27.45 -13.91
CA THR A 293 -28.55 27.99 -13.93
C THR A 293 -29.02 28.47 -15.31
N ALA A 294 -28.11 28.60 -16.29
CA ALA A 294 -28.41 29.09 -17.64
C ALA A 294 -27.48 28.47 -18.69
N ALA A 295 -27.98 28.26 -19.91
CA ALA A 295 -27.12 27.89 -21.04
C ALA A 295 -26.49 29.14 -21.66
N GLY A 296 -25.22 29.07 -22.06
CA GLY A 296 -24.48 30.21 -22.62
C GLY A 296 -22.96 30.04 -22.57
N VAL A 297 -22.24 31.11 -22.91
CA VAL A 297 -20.76 31.12 -22.98
C VAL A 297 -20.17 31.79 -21.73
N ILE A 298 -19.14 31.19 -21.15
CA ILE A 298 -18.49 31.69 -19.93
C ILE A 298 -17.55 32.88 -20.25
N LYS A 299 -17.89 34.07 -19.75
CA LYS A 299 -17.06 35.28 -19.89
C LYS A 299 -16.01 35.46 -18.80
N ALA A 300 -16.32 35.05 -17.57
CA ALA A 300 -15.44 35.24 -16.42
C ALA A 300 -15.70 34.20 -15.34
N ILE A 301 -14.63 33.70 -14.73
CA ILE A 301 -14.64 32.86 -13.53
C ILE A 301 -14.05 33.72 -12.41
N HIS A 302 -14.77 33.87 -11.30
CA HIS A 302 -14.40 34.78 -10.18
C HIS A 302 -13.85 34.04 -8.96
N VAL A 303 -13.45 32.78 -9.13
CA VAL A 303 -12.93 31.92 -8.05
C VAL A 303 -11.65 31.19 -8.45
N GLU A 304 -10.75 31.03 -7.47
CA GLU A 304 -9.50 30.28 -7.59
C GLU A 304 -9.60 28.90 -6.91
N LEU A 305 -8.78 27.94 -7.36
CA LEU A 305 -8.70 26.61 -6.74
C LEU A 305 -8.27 26.71 -5.26
N GLY A 306 -9.02 26.08 -4.37
CA GLY A 306 -8.82 26.14 -2.91
C GLY A 306 -9.43 27.37 -2.22
N GLN A 307 -10.07 28.28 -2.96
CA GLN A 307 -10.74 29.43 -2.35
C GLN A 307 -11.97 29.00 -1.54
N ASN A 308 -12.16 29.61 -0.36
CA ASN A 308 -13.35 29.40 0.46
C ASN A 308 -14.48 30.31 -0.02
N VAL A 309 -15.64 29.72 -0.34
CA VAL A 309 -16.87 30.40 -0.76
C VAL A 309 -18.00 30.14 0.25
N SER A 310 -19.01 31.01 0.22
CA SER A 310 -20.23 30.94 1.03
C SER A 310 -21.45 31.22 0.15
N GLU A 311 -22.65 30.95 0.67
CA GLU A 311 -23.93 31.17 -0.01
C GLU A 311 -24.01 32.55 -0.69
N GLY A 312 -24.52 32.58 -1.94
CA GLY A 312 -24.79 33.82 -2.67
C GLY A 312 -23.57 34.52 -3.31
N ILE A 313 -22.34 34.05 -3.08
CA ILE A 313 -21.16 34.55 -3.81
C ILE A 313 -21.26 34.18 -5.30
N ALA A 314 -20.87 35.10 -6.18
CA ALA A 314 -20.79 34.88 -7.62
C ALA A 314 -19.60 33.98 -7.97
N LEU A 315 -19.86 32.90 -8.73
CA LEU A 315 -18.84 31.96 -9.18
C LEU A 315 -18.40 32.27 -10.61
N VAL A 316 -19.37 32.42 -11.53
CA VAL A 316 -19.14 32.51 -12.98
C VAL A 316 -20.15 33.49 -13.60
N THR A 317 -19.69 34.28 -14.56
CA THR A 317 -20.54 35.15 -15.40
C THR A 317 -20.71 34.51 -16.78
N ILE A 318 -21.96 34.23 -17.16
CA ILE A 318 -22.34 33.56 -18.41
C ILE A 318 -23.09 34.55 -19.31
N GLU A 319 -22.70 34.67 -20.57
CA GLU A 319 -23.49 35.36 -21.59
C GLU A 319 -24.50 34.38 -22.19
N ALA A 320 -25.80 34.61 -21.93
CA ALA A 320 -26.88 33.74 -22.37
C ALA A 320 -27.40 34.14 -23.75
N GLU A 321 -27.39 33.21 -24.72
CA GLU A 321 -28.09 33.39 -25.99
C GLU A 321 -29.62 33.30 -25.79
N GLY A 322 -30.34 34.31 -26.27
CA GLY A 322 -31.75 34.50 -25.91
C GLY A 322 -32.70 33.50 -26.58
N GLN A 323 -33.31 32.61 -25.78
CA GLN A 323 -34.50 31.85 -26.17
C GLN A 323 -35.79 32.41 -25.57
N THR A 324 -36.90 32.22 -26.28
CA THR A 324 -38.18 32.90 -26.05
C THR A 324 -39.05 32.21 -25.00
N ALA A 325 -39.74 33.01 -24.18
CA ALA A 325 -40.61 32.53 -23.12
C ALA A 325 -41.97 32.02 -23.66
N PRO A 326 -42.44 30.82 -23.27
CA PRO A 326 -43.84 30.42 -23.38
C PRO A 326 -44.73 31.21 -22.41
N ALA A 327 -45.94 31.58 -22.84
CA ALA A 327 -46.89 32.35 -22.04
C ALA A 327 -47.67 31.46 -21.02
N PRO A 328 -48.13 32.01 -19.88
CA PRO A 328 -48.79 31.24 -18.84
C PRO A 328 -50.26 30.93 -19.16
N GLN A 329 -50.73 29.75 -18.75
CA GLN A 329 -52.14 29.35 -18.80
C GLN A 329 -52.73 29.16 -17.39
N ALA A 330 -54.02 29.47 -17.23
CA ALA A 330 -54.61 29.80 -15.92
C ALA A 330 -55.01 28.59 -15.06
N ALA A 331 -55.12 28.86 -13.75
CA ALA A 331 -55.46 27.90 -12.72
C ALA A 331 -56.90 27.35 -12.81
N LYS A 332 -57.10 26.16 -12.23
CA LYS A 332 -58.41 25.63 -11.85
C LYS A 332 -58.30 25.04 -10.45
N ALA A 333 -59.23 25.39 -9.56
CA ALA A 333 -59.22 24.99 -8.16
C ALA A 333 -60.25 23.89 -7.88
N GLU A 334 -59.98 23.01 -6.91
CA GLU A 334 -60.97 22.09 -6.37
C GLU A 334 -60.75 21.82 -4.87
N VAL A 335 -61.78 21.32 -4.19
CA VAL A 335 -62.09 21.59 -2.77
C VAL A 335 -61.49 20.56 -1.79
N PRO A 336 -61.00 20.96 -0.59
CA PRO A 336 -60.48 20.02 0.42
C PRO A 336 -61.55 19.46 1.37
N ALA A 337 -61.63 18.13 1.46
CA ALA A 337 -62.27 17.34 2.53
C ALA A 337 -61.63 15.92 2.54
N GLN A 338 -61.63 15.11 3.61
CA GLN A 338 -62.32 15.22 4.90
C GLN A 338 -61.51 14.58 6.07
N LYS A 339 -61.61 15.25 7.22
CA LYS A 339 -61.26 14.85 8.61
C LYS A 339 -61.31 13.35 8.97
N ALA A 340 -60.27 12.90 9.68
CA ALA A 340 -60.34 11.83 10.72
C ALA A 340 -59.61 12.32 11.99
N ALA A 341 -59.97 11.83 13.19
CA ALA A 341 -59.45 12.35 14.46
C ALA A 341 -59.36 11.29 15.57
N PRO A 342 -58.34 11.33 16.45
CA PRO A 342 -58.35 10.68 17.76
C PRO A 342 -59.20 11.45 18.79
N ALA A 343 -59.64 10.76 19.86
CA ALA A 343 -60.55 11.29 20.87
C ALA A 343 -59.84 11.82 22.14
N ALA A 344 -60.56 12.62 22.92
CA ALA A 344 -60.15 13.06 24.26
C ALA A 344 -60.63 12.09 25.36
N PRO A 345 -59.83 11.86 26.41
CA PRO A 345 -60.32 11.37 27.71
C PRO A 345 -60.71 12.54 28.64
N ALA A 346 -61.66 12.30 29.55
CA ALA A 346 -62.05 13.23 30.62
C ALA A 346 -61.45 12.84 31.99
N GLU A 347 -61.60 13.72 32.97
CA GLU A 347 -61.06 13.59 34.33
C GLU A 347 -61.82 12.56 35.21
N GLN A 348 -61.14 11.91 36.17
CA GLN A 348 -61.32 12.17 37.63
C GLN A 348 -60.67 11.08 38.53
N ALA A 349 -59.95 11.55 39.58
CA ALA A 349 -59.71 10.92 40.91
C ALA A 349 -59.07 9.49 41.00
N SER A 350 -58.41 9.08 42.10
CA SER A 350 -58.23 9.73 43.41
C SER A 350 -56.86 9.41 44.07
N SER A 351 -56.41 10.38 44.88
CA SER A 351 -55.44 10.36 45.98
C SER A 351 -54.71 9.06 46.40
N ALA A 352 -53.39 9.19 46.55
CA ALA A 352 -52.69 8.80 47.78
C ALA A 352 -51.70 9.92 48.18
N VAL A 353 -51.82 10.45 49.41
CA VAL A 353 -50.94 11.52 49.95
C VAL A 353 -49.75 10.94 50.72
N PRO A 354 -48.63 11.67 50.81
CA PRO A 354 -48.35 12.30 52.11
C PRO A 354 -47.76 13.73 52.07
N SER A 355 -47.86 14.40 53.22
CA SER A 355 -47.04 15.53 53.69
C SER A 355 -46.94 16.80 52.81
N THR A 356 -47.74 17.81 53.17
CA THR A 356 -47.50 19.21 52.76
C THR A 356 -46.29 19.81 53.49
N HIS A 357 -45.14 19.87 52.82
CA HIS A 357 -44.08 20.82 53.16
C HIS A 357 -43.94 21.86 52.03
N THR A 358 -44.32 23.10 52.32
CA THR A 358 -44.01 24.24 51.44
C THR A 358 -42.50 24.52 51.54
N ALA A 359 -41.72 23.84 50.71
CA ALA A 359 -40.28 24.09 50.61
C ALA A 359 -40.03 25.55 50.22
N ASP A 360 -39.42 26.31 51.13
CA ASP A 360 -39.03 27.69 50.88
C ASP A 360 -37.98 27.70 49.75
N LYS A 361 -38.28 28.39 48.65
CA LYS A 361 -37.46 28.31 47.41
C LYS A 361 -36.13 29.06 47.51
N LEU A 362 -35.82 29.63 48.68
CA LEU A 362 -34.57 30.33 48.97
C LEU A 362 -34.01 29.84 50.31
N THR A 363 -32.68 29.82 50.43
CA THR A 363 -32.01 29.49 51.70
C THR A 363 -32.34 30.50 52.79
N LYS A 364 -32.00 30.18 54.05
CA LYS A 364 -32.20 31.09 55.18
C LYS A 364 -31.36 32.37 55.03
N GLU A 365 -30.15 32.28 54.46
CA GLU A 365 -29.30 33.44 54.17
C GLU A 365 -29.91 34.31 53.07
N GLN A 366 -30.43 33.71 52.00
CA GLN A 366 -31.08 34.44 50.89
C GLN A 366 -32.38 35.14 51.35
N ASN A 367 -33.20 34.47 52.16
CA ASN A 367 -34.36 35.09 52.82
C ASN A 367 -33.95 36.25 53.75
N ALA A 368 -32.83 36.11 54.48
CA ALA A 368 -32.28 37.18 55.32
C ALA A 368 -31.70 38.35 54.50
N ALA A 369 -31.06 38.10 53.35
CA ALA A 369 -30.62 39.13 52.41
C ALA A 369 -31.82 39.91 51.84
N ASN A 370 -32.85 39.21 51.40
CA ASN A 370 -34.12 39.79 50.94
C ASN A 370 -34.79 40.68 52.00
N SER A 371 -34.59 40.41 53.29
CA SER A 371 -35.11 41.25 54.38
C SER A 371 -34.43 42.62 54.51
N LYS A 372 -33.21 42.78 53.96
CA LYS A 372 -32.43 44.03 53.99
C LYS A 372 -32.74 44.96 52.81
N VAL A 373 -33.24 44.42 51.69
CA VAL A 373 -33.56 45.21 50.49
C VAL A 373 -34.84 46.04 50.69
N TYR A 374 -34.83 47.31 50.29
CA TYR A 374 -35.98 48.20 50.44
C TYR A 374 -37.11 47.81 49.47
N ALA A 375 -38.08 47.03 49.97
CA ALA A 375 -39.15 46.42 49.19
C ALA A 375 -40.41 46.27 50.06
N GLY A 376 -41.60 46.41 49.46
CA GLY A 376 -42.88 46.29 50.19
C GLY A 376 -43.20 44.85 50.62
N PRO A 377 -44.03 44.62 51.66
CA PRO A 377 -44.36 43.28 52.15
C PRO A 377 -44.91 42.33 51.07
N ALA A 378 -45.75 42.83 50.16
CA ALA A 378 -46.28 42.06 49.03
C ALA A 378 -45.19 41.63 48.03
N VAL A 379 -44.20 42.50 47.76
CA VAL A 379 -43.05 42.20 46.89
C VAL A 379 -42.15 41.16 47.55
N ARG A 380 -41.90 41.29 48.86
CA ARG A 380 -41.13 40.31 49.64
C ARG A 380 -41.80 38.93 49.70
N LYS A 381 -43.13 38.87 49.81
CA LYS A 381 -43.88 37.61 49.73
C LYS A 381 -43.75 36.97 48.34
N LEU A 382 -44.01 37.74 47.29
CA LEU A 382 -43.94 37.26 45.90
C LEU A 382 -42.54 36.78 45.51
N ALA A 383 -41.49 37.47 45.97
CA ALA A 383 -40.10 37.06 45.78
C ALA A 383 -39.81 35.67 46.39
N ARG A 384 -40.37 35.37 47.57
CA ARG A 384 -40.24 34.05 48.20
C ARG A 384 -40.96 32.95 47.43
N GLU A 385 -42.19 33.22 46.99
CA GLU A 385 -43.01 32.28 46.21
C GLU A 385 -42.37 31.93 44.85
N LEU A 386 -41.63 32.88 44.26
CA LEU A 386 -40.96 32.74 42.97
C LEU A 386 -39.47 32.34 43.04
N GLY A 387 -38.85 32.27 44.22
CA GLY A 387 -37.43 31.90 44.36
C GLY A 387 -36.43 33.04 44.04
N VAL A 388 -36.85 34.31 44.12
CA VAL A 388 -36.09 35.46 43.62
C VAL A 388 -35.32 36.19 44.72
N ILE A 389 -34.02 36.37 44.53
CA ILE A 389 -33.18 37.21 45.38
C ILE A 389 -33.41 38.69 45.01
N LEU A 390 -33.95 39.47 45.94
CA LEU A 390 -34.31 40.88 45.75
C LEU A 390 -33.09 41.79 45.52
N ALA A 391 -31.88 41.36 45.89
CA ALA A 391 -30.66 42.11 45.63
C ALA A 391 -30.28 42.14 44.14
N ASP A 392 -30.68 41.12 43.37
CA ASP A 392 -30.45 41.04 41.92
C ASP A 392 -31.46 41.86 41.11
N VAL A 393 -32.54 42.32 41.76
CA VAL A 393 -33.69 42.95 41.11
C VAL A 393 -33.48 44.46 41.07
N LYS A 394 -33.25 45.00 39.86
CA LYS A 394 -33.06 46.44 39.64
C LYS A 394 -34.32 47.23 40.03
N ALA A 395 -34.25 47.93 41.15
CA ALA A 395 -35.34 48.76 41.66
C ALA A 395 -35.63 49.98 40.77
N SER A 396 -36.91 50.25 40.49
CA SER A 396 -37.36 51.47 39.78
C SER A 396 -38.07 52.49 40.68
N GLY A 397 -38.50 52.10 41.88
CA GLY A 397 -39.33 52.93 42.75
C GLY A 397 -38.59 54.04 43.51
N PRO A 398 -39.32 55.04 44.06
CA PRO A 398 -38.74 56.14 44.84
C PRO A 398 -37.80 55.67 45.95
N HIS A 399 -36.64 56.34 46.07
CA HIS A 399 -35.52 55.95 46.93
C HIS A 399 -35.02 54.51 46.69
N ALA A 400 -34.92 54.09 45.42
CA ALA A 400 -34.46 52.76 44.98
C ALA A 400 -35.27 51.61 45.62
N ARG A 401 -36.59 51.79 45.73
CA ARG A 401 -37.50 50.78 46.25
C ARG A 401 -37.88 49.76 45.18
N VAL A 402 -37.69 48.47 45.45
CA VAL A 402 -38.14 47.39 44.55
C VAL A 402 -39.66 47.33 44.53
N MET A 403 -40.23 47.42 43.33
CA MET A 403 -41.66 47.31 43.05
C MET A 403 -42.04 45.91 42.54
N LYS A 404 -43.35 45.65 42.38
CA LYS A 404 -43.83 44.33 41.92
C LYS A 404 -43.48 44.12 40.45
N GLU A 405 -43.49 45.20 39.70
CA GLU A 405 -43.21 45.31 38.27
C GLU A 405 -41.74 44.97 37.99
N ASP A 406 -40.82 45.47 38.81
CA ASP A 406 -39.38 45.13 38.77
C ASP A 406 -39.16 43.61 38.92
N LEU A 407 -39.86 42.99 39.89
CA LEU A 407 -39.76 41.55 40.15
C LEU A 407 -40.29 40.72 38.96
N VAL A 408 -41.41 41.14 38.37
CA VAL A 408 -42.00 40.47 37.19
C VAL A 408 -41.11 40.64 35.95
N ALA A 409 -40.51 41.82 35.77
CA ALA A 409 -39.55 42.07 34.69
C ALA A 409 -38.28 41.21 34.85
N TYR A 410 -37.74 41.11 36.07
CA TYR A 410 -36.60 40.23 36.39
C TYR A 410 -36.94 38.76 36.08
N VAL A 411 -38.05 38.24 36.59
CA VAL A 411 -38.47 36.84 36.34
C VAL A 411 -38.69 36.58 34.86
N LYS A 412 -39.34 37.51 34.14
CA LYS A 412 -39.49 37.39 32.67
C LYS A 412 -38.14 37.31 31.98
N SER A 413 -37.19 38.19 32.34
CA SER A 413 -35.84 38.18 31.74
C SER A 413 -35.06 36.89 32.03
N ARG A 414 -35.18 36.33 33.24
CA ARG A 414 -34.58 35.04 33.62
C ARG A 414 -35.19 33.85 32.88
N LEU A 415 -36.48 33.91 32.55
CA LEU A 415 -37.16 32.86 31.78
C LEU A 415 -36.88 32.94 30.27
N THR A 416 -36.54 34.13 29.73
CA THR A 416 -36.19 34.30 28.31
C THR A 416 -34.69 34.29 28.03
N ALA A 417 -33.83 34.40 29.05
CA ALA A 417 -32.39 34.25 28.89
C ALA A 417 -32.00 32.77 28.80
N PRO A 418 -31.10 32.37 27.88
CA PRO A 418 -30.58 31.01 27.84
C PRO A 418 -29.85 30.70 29.16
N GLN A 419 -30.32 29.67 29.86
CA GLN A 419 -29.74 29.24 31.12
C GLN A 419 -28.36 28.63 30.87
N THR A 420 -27.30 29.38 31.19
CA THR A 420 -25.96 28.80 31.38
C THR A 420 -26.07 27.85 32.56
N ALA A 421 -26.01 26.54 32.29
CA ALA A 421 -26.09 25.52 33.32
C ALA A 421 -24.99 25.79 34.37
N PRO A 422 -25.28 25.64 35.68
CA PRO A 422 -24.24 25.78 36.69
C PRO A 422 -23.15 24.74 36.38
N ALA A 423 -21.90 25.20 36.27
CA ALA A 423 -20.79 24.32 35.98
C ALA A 423 -20.69 23.24 37.06
N ALA A 424 -21.11 22.01 36.71
CA ALA A 424 -20.79 20.84 37.51
C ALA A 424 -19.27 20.83 37.70
N ALA A 425 -18.82 20.68 38.96
CA ALA A 425 -17.40 20.74 39.28
C ALA A 425 -16.66 19.77 38.36
N ALA A 426 -15.78 20.31 37.50
CA ALA A 426 -15.18 19.54 36.44
C ALA A 426 -14.32 18.42 37.06
N VAL A 427 -14.85 17.20 37.04
CA VAL A 427 -14.05 15.98 37.20
C VAL A 427 -12.95 16.12 36.16
N ALA A 428 -11.71 16.28 36.62
CA ALA A 428 -10.63 16.76 35.76
C ALA A 428 -10.50 15.83 34.55
N ALA A 429 -10.93 16.32 33.38
CA ALA A 429 -10.88 15.55 32.15
C ALA A 429 -9.42 15.16 31.93
N ALA A 430 -9.18 13.87 31.71
CA ALA A 430 -7.85 13.39 31.36
C ALA A 430 -7.35 14.23 30.16
N PRO A 431 -6.11 14.75 30.18
CA PRO A 431 -5.63 15.67 29.17
C PRO A 431 -5.81 15.03 27.78
N SER A 432 -6.55 15.72 26.91
CA SER A 432 -7.09 15.16 25.66
C SER A 432 -6.04 15.11 24.53
N GLY A 433 -4.83 14.64 24.86
CA GLY A 433 -3.65 14.66 24.02
C GLY A 433 -2.38 14.95 24.83
N LEU A 434 -1.25 14.96 24.11
CA LEU A 434 0.05 15.33 24.66
C LEU A 434 0.10 16.83 25.05
N PRO A 435 0.96 17.23 26.01
CA PRO A 435 1.23 18.64 26.25
C PRO A 435 1.82 19.31 24.99
N LYS A 436 1.66 20.64 24.89
CA LYS A 436 2.33 21.42 23.84
C LYS A 436 3.85 21.24 23.91
N LEU A 437 4.49 21.18 22.74
CA LEU A 437 5.95 21.14 22.64
C LEU A 437 6.57 22.38 23.31
N PRO A 438 7.75 22.26 23.95
CA PRO A 438 8.53 23.40 24.40
C PRO A 438 9.12 24.16 23.20
N SER A 439 9.63 25.37 23.44
CA SER A 439 10.56 25.99 22.48
C SER A 439 11.89 25.24 22.50
N PHE A 440 12.50 25.10 21.32
CA PHE A 440 13.83 24.54 21.12
C PHE A 440 14.89 25.60 20.79
N ASP A 441 14.58 26.89 20.93
CA ASP A 441 15.50 28.00 20.61
C ASP A 441 16.83 27.89 21.39
N ALA A 442 16.76 27.44 22.64
CA ALA A 442 17.92 27.19 23.50
C ALA A 442 18.76 25.95 23.11
N PHE A 443 18.30 25.16 22.15
CA PHE A 443 18.91 23.90 21.71
C PHE A 443 19.28 23.90 20.21
N GLY A 444 19.22 25.05 19.54
CA GLY A 444 19.54 25.22 18.11
C GLY A 444 18.36 25.57 17.21
N GLY A 445 17.14 25.70 17.76
CA GLY A 445 15.93 26.00 16.99
C GLY A 445 15.31 24.77 16.33
N VAL A 446 14.52 24.99 15.27
CA VAL A 446 13.87 23.93 14.47
C VAL A 446 13.84 24.31 12.99
N GLU A 447 13.81 23.30 12.12
CA GLU A 447 13.41 23.42 10.72
C GLU A 447 11.97 22.90 10.58
N GLU A 448 11.07 23.69 9.98
CA GLU A 448 9.66 23.28 9.80
C GLU A 448 9.43 22.62 8.44
N LYS A 449 9.34 21.29 8.44
CA LYS A 449 8.99 20.50 7.25
C LYS A 449 7.49 20.21 7.22
N ALA A 450 6.78 20.77 6.25
CA ALA A 450 5.36 20.51 6.03
C ALA A 450 5.08 19.03 5.72
N LEU A 451 4.04 18.48 6.36
CA LEU A 451 3.57 17.11 6.14
C LEU A 451 2.77 16.99 4.83
N THR A 452 2.84 15.84 4.15
CA THR A 452 2.01 15.58 2.96
C THR A 452 0.53 15.49 3.33
N ARG A 453 -0.38 15.74 2.38
CA ARG A 453 -1.84 15.64 2.61
C ARG A 453 -2.24 14.25 3.15
N LEU A 454 -1.60 13.19 2.67
CA LEU A 454 -1.81 11.82 3.16
C LEU A 454 -1.37 11.65 4.62
N GLN A 455 -0.22 12.20 5.01
CA GLN A 455 0.26 12.19 6.40
C GLN A 455 -0.68 12.99 7.32
N GLN A 456 -1.11 14.18 6.90
CA GLN A 456 -2.04 15.03 7.65
C GLN A 456 -3.38 14.32 7.93
N VAL A 457 -3.93 13.59 6.96
CA VAL A 457 -5.17 12.81 7.11
C VAL A 457 -4.95 11.53 7.93
N SER A 458 -3.76 10.93 7.86
CA SER A 458 -3.42 9.72 8.61
C SER A 458 -3.26 9.97 10.12
N ILE A 459 -2.75 11.13 10.53
CA ILE A 459 -2.51 11.46 11.95
C ILE A 459 -3.77 11.35 12.84
N PRO A 460 -4.92 11.98 12.54
CA PRO A 460 -6.12 11.85 13.37
C PRO A 460 -6.66 10.42 13.39
N GLN A 461 -6.62 9.71 12.26
CA GLN A 461 -7.04 8.31 12.14
C GLN A 461 -6.17 7.39 13.01
N LEU A 462 -4.85 7.53 12.95
CA LEU A 462 -3.91 6.81 13.83
C LEU A 462 -4.11 7.19 15.30
N SER A 463 -4.42 8.46 15.59
CA SER A 463 -4.68 8.95 16.95
C SER A 463 -5.92 8.34 17.61
N LEU A 464 -6.83 7.70 16.85
CA LEU A 464 -7.94 6.93 17.42
C LEU A 464 -7.45 5.73 18.25
N ASN A 465 -6.23 5.22 18.00
CA ASN A 465 -5.63 4.12 18.76
C ASN A 465 -5.47 4.42 20.26
N ASN A 466 -5.42 5.70 20.67
CA ASN A 466 -5.44 6.10 22.08
C ASN A 466 -6.73 5.66 22.82
N TYR A 467 -7.80 5.36 22.09
CA TYR A 467 -9.09 4.89 22.61
C TYR A 467 -9.32 3.38 22.39
N ILE A 468 -8.33 2.64 21.90
CA ILE A 468 -8.43 1.20 21.57
C ILE A 468 -7.40 0.44 22.43
N PRO A 469 -7.83 -0.25 23.52
CA PRO A 469 -6.96 -1.05 24.37
C PRO A 469 -6.39 -2.25 23.60
N GLN A 470 -5.24 -2.05 22.96
CA GLN A 470 -4.65 -3.04 22.07
C GLN A 470 -3.69 -3.99 22.77
N VAL A 471 -3.70 -5.23 22.30
CA VAL A 471 -2.68 -6.24 22.58
C VAL A 471 -2.26 -6.86 21.25
N THR A 472 -0.97 -7.18 21.10
CA THR A 472 -0.45 -7.93 19.96
C THR A 472 -0.11 -9.35 20.38
N GLN A 473 -0.73 -10.35 19.75
CA GLN A 473 -0.36 -11.75 19.86
C GLN A 473 0.69 -12.08 18.80
N PHE A 474 1.80 -12.68 19.22
CA PHE A 474 2.84 -13.18 18.33
C PHE A 474 2.75 -14.71 18.19
N ASP A 475 3.03 -15.21 17.00
CA ASP A 475 3.08 -16.65 16.67
C ASP A 475 4.00 -16.84 15.44
N ALA A 476 4.38 -18.08 15.11
CA ALA A 476 5.22 -18.36 13.95
C ALA A 476 4.69 -19.56 13.16
N ALA A 477 4.38 -19.36 11.88
CA ALA A 477 3.95 -20.43 10.98
C ALA A 477 5.17 -21.11 10.35
N ASP A 478 5.27 -22.44 10.47
CA ASP A 478 6.10 -23.21 9.55
C ASP A 478 5.42 -23.18 8.18
N ILE A 479 6.09 -22.58 7.19
CA ILE A 479 5.60 -22.48 5.80
C ILE A 479 6.49 -23.26 4.83
N THR A 480 7.35 -24.17 5.32
CA THR A 480 8.33 -24.90 4.50
C THR A 480 7.67 -25.61 3.32
N GLU A 481 6.66 -26.44 3.60
CA GLU A 481 5.92 -27.19 2.59
C GLU A 481 5.05 -26.28 1.69
N LEU A 482 4.52 -25.18 2.24
CA LEU A 482 3.72 -24.19 1.51
C LEU A 482 4.54 -23.38 0.51
N GLU A 483 5.76 -22.98 0.89
CA GLU A 483 6.67 -22.21 0.05
C GLU A 483 7.21 -23.06 -1.12
N ALA A 484 7.51 -24.34 -0.85
CA ALA A 484 7.87 -25.32 -1.89
C ALA A 484 6.73 -25.48 -2.91
N TRP A 485 5.51 -25.79 -2.46
CA TRP A 485 4.35 -25.94 -3.34
C TRP A 485 4.02 -24.67 -4.12
N ARG A 486 4.18 -23.48 -3.50
CA ARG A 486 4.04 -22.20 -4.21
C ARG A 486 5.07 -22.08 -5.33
N ASN A 487 6.33 -22.49 -5.11
CA ASN A 487 7.38 -22.40 -6.12
C ASN A 487 7.13 -23.33 -7.31
N GLU A 488 6.65 -24.56 -7.08
CA GLU A 488 6.16 -25.47 -8.14
C GLU A 488 5.08 -24.79 -9.00
N LEU A 489 4.06 -24.21 -8.36
CA LEU A 489 2.95 -23.55 -9.06
C LEU A 489 3.36 -22.26 -9.77
N LYS A 490 4.36 -21.53 -9.25
CA LYS A 490 4.79 -20.21 -9.73
C LYS A 490 5.18 -20.22 -11.21
N GLY A 491 5.80 -21.29 -11.71
CA GLY A 491 6.16 -21.43 -13.13
C GLY A 491 4.94 -21.38 -14.06
N ASN A 492 3.90 -22.16 -13.74
CA ASN A 492 2.67 -22.21 -14.51
C ASN A 492 1.89 -20.89 -14.44
N PHE A 493 1.80 -20.27 -13.27
CA PHE A 493 1.15 -18.97 -13.10
C PHE A 493 1.90 -17.84 -13.84
N LYS A 494 3.24 -17.89 -13.91
CA LYS A 494 4.06 -16.95 -14.70
C LYS A 494 3.75 -17.04 -16.20
N LYS A 495 3.51 -18.25 -16.74
CA LYS A 495 3.08 -18.45 -18.14
C LYS A 495 1.71 -17.81 -18.43
N GLU A 496 0.85 -17.64 -17.43
CA GLU A 496 -0.43 -16.91 -17.51
C GLU A 496 -0.31 -15.40 -17.21
N GLY A 497 0.90 -14.89 -16.95
CA GLY A 497 1.14 -13.48 -16.55
C GLY A 497 0.81 -13.17 -15.08
N ILE A 498 0.53 -14.18 -14.25
CA ILE A 498 0.06 -14.01 -12.87
C ILE A 498 1.22 -14.13 -11.87
N SER A 499 1.44 -13.10 -11.07
CA SER A 499 2.45 -13.13 -10.00
C SER A 499 1.92 -13.83 -8.75
N LEU A 500 2.16 -15.15 -8.65
CA LEU A 500 1.76 -15.95 -7.49
C LEU A 500 2.68 -15.69 -6.28
N THR A 501 2.15 -14.99 -5.28
CA THR A 501 2.86 -14.65 -4.03
C THR A 501 2.26 -15.38 -2.82
N ILE A 502 3.06 -15.57 -1.76
CA ILE A 502 2.60 -16.20 -0.50
C ILE A 502 1.41 -15.47 0.14
N MET A 503 1.26 -14.16 -0.10
CA MET A 503 0.09 -13.38 0.37
C MET A 503 -1.23 -13.98 -0.10
N ALA A 504 -1.32 -14.51 -1.32
CA ALA A 504 -2.58 -15.07 -1.84
C ALA A 504 -3.07 -16.29 -1.03
N PHE A 505 -2.14 -17.08 -0.48
CA PHE A 505 -2.42 -18.24 0.38
C PHE A 505 -2.79 -17.79 1.78
N ILE A 506 -2.05 -16.83 2.36
CA ILE A 506 -2.33 -16.29 3.70
C ILE A 506 -3.68 -15.57 3.73
N ILE A 507 -3.99 -14.76 2.73
CA ILE A 507 -5.30 -14.10 2.57
C ILE A 507 -6.41 -15.15 2.48
N LYS A 508 -6.20 -16.27 1.78
CA LYS A 508 -7.22 -17.34 1.70
C LYS A 508 -7.41 -18.08 3.03
N ALA A 509 -6.32 -18.37 3.76
CA ALA A 509 -6.38 -18.98 5.09
C ALA A 509 -7.05 -18.06 6.12
N VAL A 510 -6.67 -16.77 6.17
CA VAL A 510 -7.32 -15.77 7.03
C VAL A 510 -8.79 -15.60 6.64
N ALA A 511 -9.13 -15.54 5.36
CA ALA A 511 -10.53 -15.43 4.91
C ALA A 511 -11.38 -16.69 5.20
N TYR A 512 -10.76 -17.86 5.37
CA TYR A 512 -11.42 -19.05 5.92
C TYR A 512 -11.67 -18.89 7.42
N LEU A 513 -10.65 -18.52 8.20
CA LEU A 513 -10.79 -18.32 9.65
C LEU A 513 -11.80 -17.23 10.03
N LEU A 514 -11.86 -16.13 9.27
CA LEU A 514 -12.84 -15.05 9.48
C LEU A 514 -14.30 -15.48 9.20
N LYS A 515 -14.54 -16.66 8.59
CA LYS A 515 -15.89 -17.27 8.52
C LYS A 515 -16.26 -18.01 9.79
N GLU A 516 -15.30 -18.67 10.44
CA GLU A 516 -15.51 -19.34 11.73
C GLU A 516 -15.58 -18.31 12.86
N GLU A 517 -14.54 -17.47 12.97
CA GLU A 517 -14.29 -16.55 14.08
C GLU A 517 -14.63 -15.13 13.63
N ARG A 518 -15.92 -14.93 13.31
CA ARG A 518 -16.47 -13.70 12.70
C ARG A 518 -16.25 -12.43 13.52
N GLU A 519 -15.99 -12.55 14.82
CA GLU A 519 -15.72 -11.42 15.72
C GLU A 519 -14.48 -10.62 15.29
N PHE A 520 -13.45 -11.29 14.75
CA PHE A 520 -12.25 -10.63 14.20
C PHE A 520 -12.55 -9.75 12.96
N ALA A 521 -13.67 -9.99 12.27
CA ALA A 521 -14.18 -9.17 11.16
C ALA A 521 -15.43 -8.35 11.53
N GLY A 522 -15.65 -8.14 12.84
CA GLY A 522 -16.74 -7.33 13.39
C GLY A 522 -16.31 -5.89 13.72
N HIS A 523 -17.22 -5.15 14.35
CA HIS A 523 -17.02 -3.80 14.86
C HIS A 523 -17.66 -3.67 16.25
N LEU A 524 -17.02 -2.98 17.21
CA LEU A 524 -17.66 -2.67 18.50
C LEU A 524 -18.81 -1.67 18.30
N SER A 525 -19.98 -1.87 18.92
CA SER A 525 -21.08 -0.90 18.87
C SER A 525 -20.78 0.36 19.68
N ASP A 526 -21.28 1.52 19.25
CA ASP A 526 -21.05 2.82 19.89
C ASP A 526 -21.45 2.87 21.38
N ASP A 527 -22.40 2.02 21.78
CA ASP A 527 -22.88 1.91 23.15
C ASP A 527 -22.06 0.95 24.03
N GLY A 528 -21.07 0.27 23.45
CA GLY A 528 -20.15 -0.67 24.09
C GLY A 528 -20.75 -2.02 24.50
N LYS A 529 -21.98 -2.37 24.06
CA LYS A 529 -22.69 -3.58 24.55
C LYS A 529 -22.76 -4.74 23.56
N SER A 530 -22.32 -4.57 22.31
CA SER A 530 -22.43 -5.60 21.28
C SER A 530 -21.33 -5.53 20.23
N VAL A 531 -21.14 -6.64 19.51
CA VAL A 531 -20.25 -6.70 18.34
C VAL A 531 -21.09 -6.81 17.08
N LEU A 532 -20.94 -5.85 16.18
CA LEU A 532 -21.61 -5.77 14.89
C LEU A 532 -20.90 -6.69 13.89
N LEU A 533 -21.37 -7.94 13.79
CA LEU A 533 -20.82 -8.95 12.87
C LEU A 533 -21.27 -8.69 11.43
N ARG A 534 -20.34 -8.41 10.53
CA ARG A 534 -20.63 -8.28 9.09
C ARG A 534 -20.76 -9.64 8.41
N ASN A 535 -21.62 -9.72 7.40
CA ASN A 535 -21.84 -10.94 6.61
C ASN A 535 -20.86 -11.11 5.45
N GLU A 536 -20.12 -10.06 5.12
CA GLU A 536 -19.10 -10.03 4.07
C GLU A 536 -17.72 -9.88 4.70
N ILE A 537 -16.71 -10.50 4.08
CA ILE A 537 -15.30 -10.35 4.47
C ILE A 537 -14.64 -9.44 3.43
N HIS A 538 -14.04 -8.35 3.89
CA HIS A 538 -13.35 -7.37 3.05
C HIS A 538 -12.01 -7.05 3.71
N MET A 539 -10.92 -7.34 3.01
CA MET A 539 -9.59 -7.34 3.58
C MET A 539 -8.78 -6.17 3.03
N GLY A 540 -8.45 -5.20 3.89
CA GLY A 540 -7.50 -4.15 3.55
C GLY A 540 -6.10 -4.74 3.47
N ILE A 541 -5.38 -4.53 2.38
CA ILE A 541 -4.00 -4.98 2.18
C ILE A 541 -3.11 -3.75 2.23
N ALA A 542 -2.30 -3.61 3.27
CA ALA A 542 -1.45 -2.44 3.43
C ALA A 542 -0.26 -2.49 2.46
N VAL A 543 -0.17 -1.51 1.57
CA VAL A 543 0.85 -1.36 0.54
C VAL A 543 1.65 -0.09 0.81
N ALA A 544 2.97 -0.22 0.95
CA ALA A 544 3.87 0.92 1.02
C ALA A 544 4.06 1.53 -0.38
N THR A 545 3.97 2.85 -0.48
CA THR A 545 4.29 3.64 -1.69
C THR A 545 5.25 4.77 -1.32
N PRO A 546 5.89 5.46 -2.28
CA PRO A 546 6.79 6.57 -1.98
C PRO A 546 6.14 7.74 -1.22
N ASP A 547 4.82 7.90 -1.30
CA ASP A 547 4.08 8.97 -0.61
C ASP A 547 3.65 8.59 0.83
N GLY A 548 3.70 7.31 1.20
CA GLY A 548 3.27 6.80 2.50
C GLY A 548 2.64 5.40 2.43
N LEU A 549 1.79 5.09 3.40
CA LEU A 549 1.04 3.84 3.45
C LEU A 549 -0.36 4.02 2.84
N THR A 550 -0.76 3.10 1.95
CA THR A 550 -2.14 3.01 1.45
C THR A 550 -2.71 1.61 1.71
N VAL A 551 -4.03 1.48 1.81
CA VAL A 551 -4.70 0.21 2.20
C VAL A 551 -5.85 -0.11 1.23
N PRO A 552 -5.55 -0.54 -0.01
CA PRO A 552 -6.56 -1.06 -0.93
C PRO A 552 -7.32 -2.27 -0.35
N VAL A 553 -8.61 -2.38 -0.66
CA VAL A 553 -9.55 -3.34 -0.08
C VAL A 553 -9.86 -4.47 -1.06
N LEU A 554 -9.31 -5.65 -0.80
CA LEU A 554 -9.66 -6.89 -1.48
C LEU A 554 -11.04 -7.39 -0.97
N ARG A 555 -12.04 -7.39 -1.86
CA ARG A 555 -13.44 -7.72 -1.51
C ARG A 555 -13.70 -9.22 -1.63
N ASN A 556 -14.37 -9.80 -0.64
CA ASN A 556 -14.81 -11.20 -0.60
C ASN A 556 -13.73 -12.25 -0.99
N PRO A 557 -12.51 -12.21 -0.41
CA PRO A 557 -11.46 -13.21 -0.68
C PRO A 557 -11.88 -14.63 -0.25
N ASP A 558 -12.83 -14.73 0.67
CA ASP A 558 -13.43 -15.99 1.12
C ASP A 558 -14.17 -16.72 -0.01
N GLN A 559 -14.72 -15.99 -0.99
CA GLN A 559 -15.46 -16.50 -2.15
C GLN A 559 -14.55 -16.78 -3.36
N LYS A 560 -13.28 -16.35 -3.31
CA LYS A 560 -12.35 -16.36 -4.44
C LYS A 560 -11.36 -17.51 -4.35
N SER A 561 -10.90 -17.99 -5.50
CA SER A 561 -9.75 -18.89 -5.61
C SER A 561 -8.43 -18.15 -5.34
N ILE A 562 -7.37 -18.88 -4.97
CA ILE A 562 -6.03 -18.32 -4.77
C ILE A 562 -5.53 -17.61 -6.05
N LYS A 563 -5.91 -18.11 -7.24
CA LYS A 563 -5.62 -17.48 -8.53
C LYS A 563 -6.33 -16.13 -8.72
N GLN A 564 -7.62 -16.04 -8.41
CA GLN A 564 -8.34 -14.76 -8.46
C GLN A 564 -7.78 -13.75 -7.45
N ILE A 565 -7.44 -14.20 -6.24
CA ILE A 565 -6.76 -13.38 -5.23
C ILE A 565 -5.42 -12.86 -5.75
N ALA A 566 -4.58 -13.71 -6.36
CA ALA A 566 -3.28 -13.30 -6.91
C ALA A 566 -3.40 -12.25 -8.03
N VAL A 567 -4.39 -12.38 -8.93
CA VAL A 567 -4.67 -11.39 -9.99
C VAL A 567 -5.09 -10.05 -9.38
N GLU A 568 -6.08 -10.04 -8.49
CA GLU A 568 -6.58 -8.80 -7.87
C GLU A 568 -5.54 -8.10 -6.99
N LEU A 569 -4.65 -8.85 -6.33
CA LEU A 569 -3.50 -8.28 -5.61
C LEU A 569 -2.49 -7.61 -6.55
N GLY A 570 -2.26 -8.20 -7.73
CA GLY A 570 -1.45 -7.59 -8.79
C GLY A 570 -2.03 -6.25 -9.25
N GLU A 571 -3.33 -6.24 -9.56
CA GLU A 571 -4.06 -5.03 -9.96
C GLU A 571 -4.08 -3.95 -8.87
N LEU A 572 -4.49 -4.29 -7.65
CA LEU A 572 -4.59 -3.35 -6.53
C LEU A 572 -3.21 -2.81 -6.14
N GLY A 573 -2.18 -3.67 -6.16
CA GLY A 573 -0.79 -3.28 -5.93
C GLY A 573 -0.26 -2.34 -7.01
N GLN A 574 -0.63 -2.53 -8.29
CA GLN A 574 -0.27 -1.60 -9.35
C GLN A 574 -1.03 -0.29 -9.25
N LYS A 575 -2.35 -0.32 -9.04
CA LYS A 575 -3.18 0.88 -8.81
C LYS A 575 -2.66 1.70 -7.61
N ALA A 576 -2.17 1.05 -6.56
CA ALA A 576 -1.53 1.70 -5.41
C ALA A 576 -0.24 2.45 -5.80
N ARG A 577 0.68 1.79 -6.52
CA ARG A 577 1.94 2.41 -6.99
C ARG A 577 1.70 3.55 -7.99
N ASP A 578 0.76 3.34 -8.91
CA ASP A 578 0.37 4.29 -9.96
C ASP A 578 -0.44 5.49 -9.43
N LYS A 579 -0.82 5.50 -8.14
CA LYS A 579 -1.73 6.49 -7.52
C LYS A 579 -3.13 6.53 -8.15
N LYS A 580 -3.60 5.39 -8.69
CA LYS A 580 -4.90 5.20 -9.40
C LYS A 580 -5.95 4.45 -8.57
N LEU A 581 -5.84 4.47 -7.23
CA LEU A 581 -6.88 3.91 -6.35
C LEU A 581 -8.05 4.90 -6.23
N SER A 582 -9.27 4.42 -6.46
CA SER A 582 -10.48 5.21 -6.19
C SER A 582 -10.83 5.21 -4.70
N PRO A 583 -11.65 6.16 -4.21
CA PRO A 583 -12.18 6.12 -2.84
C PRO A 583 -12.89 4.79 -2.50
N LYS A 584 -13.52 4.16 -3.50
CA LYS A 584 -14.17 2.85 -3.39
C LYS A 584 -13.15 1.71 -3.20
N ASP A 585 -11.92 1.85 -3.66
CA ASP A 585 -10.87 0.85 -3.44
C ASP A 585 -10.27 0.96 -2.04
N LEU A 586 -10.46 2.07 -1.33
CA LEU A 586 -9.91 2.32 0.02
C LEU A 586 -10.91 2.08 1.16
N GLN A 587 -12.19 1.86 0.86
CA GLN A 587 -13.28 1.84 1.86
C GLN A 587 -13.96 0.48 2.05
N GLY A 588 -14.33 0.19 3.30
CA GLY A 588 -15.22 -0.93 3.65
C GLY A 588 -14.52 -2.23 4.06
N ALA A 589 -13.21 -2.23 4.29
CA ALA A 589 -12.52 -3.34 4.95
C ALA A 589 -12.98 -3.53 6.41
N ASN A 590 -13.12 -4.78 6.85
CA ASN A 590 -13.38 -5.17 8.25
C ASN A 590 -12.23 -5.95 8.90
N PHE A 591 -11.21 -6.33 8.13
CA PHE A 591 -9.94 -6.85 8.62
C PHE A 591 -8.82 -6.26 7.75
N THR A 592 -7.60 -6.15 8.28
CA THR A 592 -6.44 -5.71 7.50
C THR A 592 -5.24 -6.66 7.67
N ILE A 593 -4.50 -6.87 6.58
CA ILE A 593 -3.17 -7.49 6.59
C ILE A 593 -2.13 -6.41 6.26
N SER A 594 -1.07 -6.35 7.05
CA SER A 594 0.12 -5.52 6.80
C SER A 594 1.35 -6.42 6.73
N SER A 595 2.17 -6.25 5.69
CA SER A 595 3.36 -7.09 5.47
C SER A 595 4.61 -6.23 5.35
N LEU A 596 5.60 -6.50 6.21
CA LEU A 596 6.96 -5.97 6.12
C LEU A 596 7.94 -6.97 5.49
N GLY A 597 7.42 -8.06 4.91
CA GLY A 597 8.20 -9.19 4.39
C GLY A 597 9.25 -8.86 3.32
N ALA A 598 9.13 -7.70 2.66
CA ALA A 598 10.10 -7.19 1.67
C ALA A 598 10.98 -6.04 2.19
N ILE A 599 10.85 -5.65 3.46
CA ILE A 599 11.53 -4.49 4.07
C ILE A 599 12.50 -4.96 5.17
N GLY A 600 12.07 -5.86 6.06
CA GLY A 600 12.91 -6.37 7.15
C GLY A 600 12.17 -6.52 8.49
N GLY A 601 12.94 -6.77 9.54
CA GLY A 601 12.45 -6.99 10.91
C GLY A 601 12.17 -8.46 11.24
N THR A 602 11.94 -8.73 12.53
CA THR A 602 11.61 -10.08 13.05
C THR A 602 10.16 -10.19 13.51
N ALA A 603 9.62 -9.12 14.09
CA ALA A 603 8.23 -8.95 14.49
C ALA A 603 7.91 -7.44 14.55
N PHE A 604 6.64 -7.06 14.48
CA PHE A 604 6.19 -5.68 14.70
C PHE A 604 4.77 -5.62 15.27
N THR A 605 4.40 -4.51 15.91
CA THR A 605 3.05 -4.28 16.42
C THR A 605 2.26 -3.41 15.42
N PRO A 606 1.49 -3.98 14.49
CA PRO A 606 0.59 -3.19 13.65
C PRO A 606 -0.47 -2.49 14.52
N LEU A 607 -0.93 -1.29 14.12
CA LEU A 607 -2.00 -0.57 14.80
C LEU A 607 -3.35 -0.85 14.15
N VAL A 608 -4.37 -1.13 14.97
CA VAL A 608 -5.74 -1.43 14.53
C VAL A 608 -6.35 -0.20 13.85
N ASN A 609 -6.86 -0.37 12.63
CA ASN A 609 -7.45 0.71 11.85
C ASN A 609 -8.96 0.82 12.12
N TRP A 610 -9.37 1.72 13.01
CA TRP A 610 -10.78 1.94 13.35
C TRP A 610 -11.65 2.18 12.09
N PRO A 611 -12.85 1.59 11.96
CA PRO A 611 -13.61 0.85 12.97
C PRO A 611 -13.31 -0.66 13.05
N GLN A 612 -12.28 -1.17 12.38
CA GLN A 612 -11.89 -2.58 12.51
C GLN A 612 -11.45 -2.92 13.95
N VAL A 613 -11.49 -4.20 14.30
CA VAL A 613 -11.11 -4.70 15.64
C VAL A 613 -9.81 -5.52 15.65
N ALA A 614 -9.27 -5.89 14.49
CA ALA A 614 -8.05 -6.68 14.36
C ALA A 614 -7.26 -6.37 13.08
N ILE A 615 -5.94 -6.54 13.15
CA ILE A 615 -4.99 -6.40 12.04
C ILE A 615 -3.86 -7.43 12.17
N LEU A 616 -3.56 -8.14 11.08
CA LEU A 616 -2.47 -9.12 11.04
C LEU A 616 -1.20 -8.50 10.43
N GLY A 617 -0.15 -8.42 11.23
CA GLY A 617 1.21 -8.13 10.79
C GLY A 617 1.92 -9.41 10.34
N ILE A 618 2.70 -9.30 9.26
CA ILE A 618 3.51 -10.39 8.70
C ILE A 618 4.94 -9.87 8.50
N SER A 619 5.91 -10.57 9.09
CA SER A 619 7.34 -10.22 8.98
C SER A 619 8.05 -11.14 7.96
N PRO A 620 9.29 -10.83 7.53
CA PRO A 620 10.07 -11.73 6.67
C PRO A 620 10.16 -13.15 7.23
N ALA A 621 9.98 -14.16 6.37
CA ALA A 621 10.23 -15.55 6.74
C ALA A 621 11.74 -15.81 6.86
N THR A 622 12.14 -16.66 7.79
CA THR A 622 13.55 -17.01 8.04
C THR A 622 13.71 -18.51 8.23
N MET A 623 14.82 -19.07 7.78
CA MET A 623 15.15 -20.47 8.02
C MET A 623 15.63 -20.62 9.47
N GLN A 624 14.98 -21.47 10.26
CA GLN A 624 15.25 -21.63 11.70
C GLN A 624 15.38 -23.12 12.06
N PRO A 625 16.27 -23.49 12.99
CA PRO A 625 16.36 -24.86 13.50
C PRO A 625 15.21 -25.13 14.49
N VAL A 626 14.24 -25.95 14.10
CA VAL A 626 13.07 -26.31 14.92
C VAL A 626 13.25 -27.72 15.47
N TRP A 627 13.14 -27.86 16.80
CA TRP A 627 13.23 -29.16 17.47
C TRP A 627 12.04 -30.05 17.09
N ASN A 628 12.31 -31.20 16.47
CA ASN A 628 11.29 -32.13 15.98
C ASN A 628 10.88 -33.21 17.01
N GLY A 629 11.66 -33.39 18.08
CA GLY A 629 11.51 -34.44 19.08
C GLY A 629 12.79 -35.25 19.32
N GLU A 630 13.63 -35.38 18.30
CA GLU A 630 14.89 -36.15 18.31
C GLU A 630 16.10 -35.31 17.85
N GLY A 631 15.88 -34.33 16.96
CA GLY A 631 16.88 -33.42 16.42
C GLY A 631 16.28 -32.06 16.02
N PHE A 632 17.05 -31.28 15.25
CA PHE A 632 16.62 -29.99 14.72
C PHE A 632 16.46 -30.05 13.19
N ASP A 633 15.25 -29.81 12.71
CA ASP A 633 14.97 -29.63 11.28
C ASP A 633 15.15 -28.16 10.89
N PRO A 634 15.75 -27.83 9.73
CA PRO A 634 15.64 -26.49 9.16
C PRO A 634 14.21 -26.25 8.65
N ARG A 635 13.51 -25.26 9.22
CA ARG A 635 12.14 -24.88 8.84
C ARG A 635 12.06 -23.40 8.47
N LEU A 636 11.32 -23.11 7.40
CA LEU A 636 11.04 -21.74 6.99
C LEU A 636 9.91 -21.17 7.85
N MET A 637 10.28 -20.45 8.91
CA MET A 637 9.36 -19.88 9.88
C MET A 637 8.96 -18.46 9.48
N LEU A 638 7.66 -18.22 9.33
CA LEU A 638 7.04 -16.94 9.03
C LEU A 638 6.47 -16.32 10.33
N PRO A 639 7.03 -15.21 10.84
CA PRO A 639 6.53 -14.56 12.05
C PRO A 639 5.23 -13.79 11.78
N LEU A 640 4.22 -14.04 12.61
CA LEU A 640 2.90 -13.43 12.57
C LEU A 640 2.70 -12.53 13.81
N SER A 641 1.96 -11.45 13.64
CA SER A 641 1.77 -10.44 14.70
C SER A 641 0.35 -9.87 14.65
N LEU A 642 -0.59 -10.52 15.33
CA LEU A 642 -2.01 -10.17 15.33
C LEU A 642 -2.29 -9.12 16.43
N SER A 643 -2.49 -7.86 16.06
CA SER A 643 -2.98 -6.82 16.98
C SER A 643 -4.50 -6.75 16.96
N TYR A 644 -5.11 -6.59 18.13
CA TYR A 644 -6.56 -6.58 18.28
C TYR A 644 -7.04 -5.66 19.42
N ASP A 645 -8.28 -5.20 19.32
CA ASP A 645 -8.98 -4.47 20.38
C ASP A 645 -9.42 -5.44 21.48
N HIS A 646 -8.79 -5.36 22.65
CA HIS A 646 -9.07 -6.23 23.80
C HIS A 646 -10.40 -5.89 24.51
N ARG A 647 -11.21 -4.97 23.97
CA ARG A 647 -12.63 -4.83 24.32
C ARG A 647 -13.54 -5.81 23.58
N VAL A 648 -13.06 -6.39 22.47
CA VAL A 648 -13.83 -7.28 21.58
C VAL A 648 -13.24 -8.69 21.58
N ILE A 649 -11.92 -8.81 21.44
CA ILE A 649 -11.20 -10.08 21.31
C ILE A 649 -10.36 -10.31 22.57
N ASN A 650 -10.50 -11.46 23.23
CA ASN A 650 -9.65 -11.78 24.37
C ASN A 650 -8.33 -12.41 23.90
N GLY A 651 -7.25 -12.29 24.66
CA GLY A 651 -5.97 -12.94 24.32
C GLY A 651 -6.04 -14.46 24.14
N ALA A 652 -6.99 -15.14 24.80
CA ALA A 652 -7.25 -16.57 24.58
C ALA A 652 -7.88 -16.89 23.21
N ASP A 653 -8.66 -15.95 22.66
CA ASP A 653 -9.25 -16.05 21.31
C ASP A 653 -8.20 -15.69 20.26
N ALA A 654 -7.44 -14.61 20.45
CA ALA A 654 -6.33 -14.25 19.58
C ALA A 654 -5.28 -15.38 19.46
N ALA A 655 -4.91 -16.02 20.57
CA ALA A 655 -4.01 -17.17 20.56
C ALA A 655 -4.61 -18.42 19.90
N ARG A 656 -5.94 -18.62 19.94
CA ARG A 656 -6.62 -19.67 19.15
C ARG A 656 -6.58 -19.35 17.66
N PHE A 657 -6.89 -18.11 17.28
CA PHE A 657 -6.88 -17.65 15.89
C PHE A 657 -5.49 -17.80 15.26
N THR A 658 -4.42 -17.32 15.92
CA THR A 658 -3.05 -17.48 15.40
C THR A 658 -2.65 -18.96 15.34
N ASN A 659 -2.96 -19.76 16.36
CA ASN A 659 -2.59 -21.17 16.37
C ASN A 659 -3.37 -22.02 15.36
N LYS A 660 -4.59 -21.62 14.97
CA LYS A 660 -5.29 -22.17 13.80
C LYS A 660 -4.60 -21.72 12.50
N LEU A 661 -4.25 -20.43 12.39
CA LEU A 661 -3.61 -19.89 11.20
C LEU A 661 -2.25 -20.54 10.92
N THR A 662 -1.41 -20.75 11.93
CA THR A 662 -0.11 -21.44 11.76
C THR A 662 -0.29 -22.88 11.29
N LYS A 663 -1.33 -23.60 11.75
CA LYS A 663 -1.69 -24.94 11.24
C LYS A 663 -2.18 -24.92 9.80
N LEU A 664 -3.07 -23.98 9.44
CA LEU A 664 -3.58 -23.82 8.08
C LEU A 664 -2.48 -23.39 7.10
N LEU A 665 -1.47 -22.63 7.54
CA LEU A 665 -0.33 -22.27 6.70
C LEU A 665 0.68 -23.42 6.56
N LYS A 666 0.82 -24.29 7.57
CA LYS A 666 1.66 -25.49 7.48
C LYS A 666 1.10 -26.54 6.50
N ASP A 667 -0.22 -26.74 6.47
CA ASP A 667 -0.86 -27.52 5.40
C ASP A 667 -2.12 -26.83 4.85
N ILE A 668 -1.88 -25.97 3.86
CA ILE A 668 -2.92 -25.19 3.17
C ILE A 668 -3.96 -26.06 2.42
N ARG A 669 -3.65 -27.33 2.16
CA ARG A 669 -4.55 -28.26 1.45
C ARG A 669 -5.74 -28.63 2.32
N THR A 670 -5.64 -28.45 3.64
CA THR A 670 -6.77 -28.58 4.58
C THR A 670 -7.91 -27.60 4.29
N LEU A 671 -7.67 -26.48 3.59
CA LEU A 671 -8.72 -25.55 3.12
C LEU A 671 -9.63 -26.12 2.01
N LEU A 672 -9.35 -27.33 1.52
CA LEU A 672 -10.13 -28.02 0.49
C LEU A 672 -11.07 -29.10 1.06
N ILE A 673 -11.13 -29.23 2.39
CA ILE A 673 -11.91 -30.22 3.16
C ILE A 673 -13.06 -29.53 3.89
#